data_AF-A0AA96I7P4-F1
#
_entry.id   AF-A0AA96I7P4-F1
#
_cell.length_a   1.000
_cell.length_b   1.000
_cell.length_c   1.000
_cell.angle_alpha   90.00
_cell.angle_beta   90.00
_cell.angle_gamma   90.00
#
_symmetry.space_group_name_H-M   'P 1'
#
loop_
_entity.id
_entity.type
_entity.pdbx_description
1 polymer ?
#
loop_
_entity_poly.entity_id
_entity_poly.type
_entity_poly.pdbx_seq_one_letter_code
_entity_poly.pdbx_strand_id
1 'polypeptide(L)'
;MTKNEKYIVDMYVRYFGRAADAATIATYAEDKKTSVILKNIIADADAEKAELSTSDFVNNAFQNLFGRNATTKEMNKYSKVVEKGKNLPINSIVKSAAKADKAVYNNKKAVALKNAELGGAELDLSKISKGNLIDLKTVTTLADLQAKVDALADNSGIPSSFDGKTLVLTEGVDSITGTTKDDLFIAENTATKTTASAADTLDGGKGVDTFKLYDANVTTAATLPTLKNIENVVLYDNAAGAPVDLTKWDTVETLFLVREAGANTYTLGEKVTTVNVEDTAAANSPTLEFNDAVAAATIGVNKVGTAATTTVTVDSAATATLKTLTINASGKASDINLTQATTDTIETLNITGKADLTLAYTSVAASKIVTIDGSKAEGKLDLDLDNTTAATLKTVKTGTGDDTVTLGSAVGLAVASGTTIDLGAGNDKLVAGAGSVVASTTTVIDGGAGIDSLDSALVTVGNAGVFANFETLSLTTTTATPLDLDLLTKSTITSIAKDNDAAHTLLNVKKSQSLTINTSVANATTLTFKASEVAGTADAYTINFDKETTGATFDANIVTIDGIETVTVNSLGKTSAATDTNKITLKDADAKSLVITGDKNIELVLGTATTAGNTFGTNSAAAGDGKGVATIDASASTAGIKITTLVNTGNAENGLTIKGGAGVDSITTGATTAKALTIETGAGIDTINLTSATTATDKIIVNAGAGDDTVTLGATGGTFTLGAGKDTIIVSSATVGATATVAGGAIKTTITDIEKGDKITFGATGTFTKTDVSTATDLDSALGIASGVASGTNITWFQYAGSTYIVDNNDAAAGLHATDVIVKLNGLVDLSNSSFGGTADLTIA
;
A
#
# COMPACT_ATOMS: atom_id res chain seq x y z
N MET A 1 9.92 -33.74 -51.19
CA MET A 1 9.91 -32.69 -52.23
C MET A 1 10.74 -33.08 -53.45
N THR A 2 10.20 -32.89 -54.66
CA THR A 2 10.89 -33.06 -55.94
C THR A 2 11.93 -31.97 -56.20
N LYS A 3 12.77 -32.15 -57.23
CA LYS A 3 13.77 -31.13 -57.64
C LYS A 3 13.09 -29.83 -58.09
N ASN A 4 11.94 -29.91 -58.75
CA ASN A 4 11.19 -28.75 -59.20
C ASN A 4 10.54 -28.01 -58.02
N GLU A 5 9.96 -28.72 -57.05
CA GLU A 5 9.39 -28.10 -55.84
C GLU A 5 10.46 -27.35 -55.03
N LYS A 6 11.65 -27.93 -54.83
CA LYS A 6 12.76 -27.23 -54.15
C LYS A 6 13.21 -25.98 -54.92
N TYR A 7 13.14 -26.03 -56.26
CA TYR A 7 13.46 -24.89 -57.11
C TYR A 7 12.38 -23.79 -57.02
N ILE A 8 11.10 -24.18 -57.01
CA ILE A 8 9.97 -23.27 -56.82
C ILE A 8 10.09 -22.55 -55.49
N VAL A 9 10.30 -23.28 -54.38
CA VAL A 9 10.48 -22.67 -53.06
C VAL A 9 11.62 -21.67 -53.04
N ASP A 10 12.79 -22.01 -53.61
CA ASP A 10 13.92 -21.07 -53.68
C ASP A 10 13.60 -19.82 -54.53
N MET A 11 12.98 -20.00 -55.70
CA MET A 11 12.60 -18.85 -56.54
C MET A 11 11.52 -18.00 -55.87
N TYR A 12 10.54 -18.61 -55.22
CA TYR A 12 9.47 -17.91 -54.54
C TYR A 12 10.02 -17.01 -53.42
N VAL A 13 10.93 -17.52 -52.60
CA VAL A 13 11.64 -16.70 -51.59
C VAL A 13 12.36 -15.51 -52.22
N ARG A 14 13.03 -15.71 -53.36
CA ARG A 14 13.81 -14.64 -54.00
C ARG A 14 12.95 -13.51 -54.56
N TYR A 15 11.82 -13.86 -55.15
CA TYR A 15 10.96 -12.90 -55.85
C TYR A 15 9.87 -12.32 -54.97
N PHE A 16 9.36 -13.09 -54.00
CA PHE A 16 8.27 -12.69 -53.12
C PHE A 16 8.69 -12.46 -51.66
N GLY A 17 9.87 -12.88 -51.21
CA GLY A 17 10.30 -12.66 -49.82
C GLY A 17 9.51 -13.45 -48.77
N ARG A 18 8.63 -14.37 -49.18
CA ARG A 18 7.80 -15.26 -48.35
C ARG A 18 7.97 -16.72 -48.78
N ALA A 19 7.52 -17.66 -47.97
CA ALA A 19 7.36 -19.06 -48.36
C ALA A 19 5.99 -19.28 -49.01
N ALA A 20 5.96 -20.10 -50.06
CA ALA A 20 4.72 -20.51 -50.72
C ALA A 20 3.99 -21.58 -49.89
N ASP A 21 2.66 -21.54 -49.92
CA ASP A 21 1.82 -22.64 -49.44
C ASP A 21 1.90 -23.87 -50.37
N ALA A 22 1.36 -25.00 -49.92
CA ALA A 22 1.38 -26.23 -50.70
C ALA A 22 0.66 -26.12 -52.06
N ALA A 23 -0.43 -25.33 -52.14
CA ALA A 23 -1.22 -25.15 -53.35
C ALA A 23 -0.42 -24.39 -54.42
N THR A 24 0.21 -23.29 -54.04
CA THR A 24 1.06 -22.45 -54.90
C THR A 24 2.26 -23.24 -55.42
N ILE A 25 2.88 -24.05 -54.57
CA ILE A 25 3.98 -24.94 -54.99
C ILE A 25 3.49 -25.94 -56.05
N ALA A 26 2.29 -26.52 -55.87
CA ALA A 26 1.71 -27.46 -56.82
C ALA A 26 1.39 -26.78 -58.17
N THR A 27 0.82 -25.58 -58.17
CA THR A 27 0.50 -24.81 -59.38
C THR A 27 1.75 -24.58 -60.24
N TYR A 28 2.84 -24.06 -59.67
CA TYR A 28 4.07 -23.86 -60.44
C TYR A 28 4.75 -25.19 -60.84
N ALA A 29 4.51 -26.28 -60.12
CA ALA A 29 5.09 -27.58 -60.48
C ALA A 29 4.54 -28.14 -61.80
N GLU A 30 3.35 -27.71 -62.23
CA GLU A 30 2.72 -28.13 -63.49
C GLU A 30 3.51 -27.72 -64.73
N ASP A 31 4.27 -26.62 -64.65
CA ASP A 31 5.06 -26.07 -65.76
C ASP A 31 6.23 -26.98 -66.19
N LYS A 32 6.63 -27.94 -65.35
CA LYS A 32 7.67 -28.98 -65.52
C LYS A 32 9.10 -28.51 -65.82
N LYS A 33 9.30 -27.42 -66.57
CA LYS A 33 10.61 -26.84 -66.95
C LYS A 33 10.94 -25.64 -66.08
N THR A 34 12.11 -25.64 -65.47
CA THR A 34 12.56 -24.56 -64.56
C THR A 34 12.61 -23.17 -65.21
N SER A 35 12.80 -23.09 -66.53
CA SER A 35 12.75 -21.82 -67.28
C SER A 35 11.32 -21.25 -67.40
N VAL A 36 10.31 -22.11 -67.49
CA VAL A 36 8.89 -21.72 -67.55
C VAL A 36 8.42 -21.33 -66.16
N ILE A 37 8.72 -22.16 -65.16
CA ILE A 37 8.49 -21.87 -63.73
C ILE A 37 9.03 -20.49 -63.35
N LEU A 38 10.29 -20.21 -63.67
CA LEU A 38 10.91 -18.93 -63.35
C LEU A 38 10.22 -17.76 -64.05
N LYS A 39 9.81 -17.94 -65.32
CA LYS A 39 9.12 -16.90 -66.07
C LYS A 39 7.78 -16.54 -65.43
N ASN A 40 7.01 -17.55 -65.00
CA ASN A 40 5.71 -17.36 -64.37
C ASN A 40 5.84 -16.72 -62.99
N ILE A 41 6.74 -17.23 -62.14
CA ILE A 41 7.07 -16.62 -60.83
C ILE A 41 7.46 -15.15 -60.98
N ILE A 42 8.28 -14.81 -61.98
CA ILE A 42 8.67 -13.42 -62.23
C ILE A 42 7.47 -12.58 -62.65
N ALA A 43 6.62 -13.08 -63.56
CA ALA A 43 5.45 -12.35 -64.02
C ALA A 43 4.48 -12.05 -62.87
N ASP A 44 4.24 -13.03 -62.00
CA ASP A 44 3.36 -12.89 -60.84
C ASP A 44 3.97 -11.93 -59.81
N ALA A 45 5.29 -12.04 -59.57
CA ALA A 45 5.98 -11.12 -58.66
C ALA A 45 6.07 -9.69 -59.20
N ASP A 46 6.20 -9.50 -60.50
CA ASP A 46 6.21 -8.17 -61.13
C ASP A 46 4.81 -7.55 -61.06
N ALA A 47 3.75 -8.35 -61.16
CA ALA A 47 2.37 -7.89 -60.98
C ALA A 47 2.12 -7.35 -59.56
N GLU A 48 2.62 -8.03 -58.52
CA GLU A 48 2.53 -7.55 -57.12
C GLU A 48 3.32 -6.27 -56.85
N LYS A 49 4.22 -5.88 -57.75
CA LYS A 49 5.13 -4.73 -57.59
C LYS A 49 4.82 -3.57 -58.53
N ALA A 50 3.74 -3.68 -59.33
CA ALA A 50 3.43 -2.75 -60.41
C ALA A 50 3.24 -1.30 -59.94
N GLU A 51 2.84 -1.09 -58.68
CA GLU A 51 2.59 0.23 -58.09
C GLU A 51 3.80 0.80 -57.34
N LEU A 52 4.90 0.06 -57.22
CA LEU A 52 6.08 0.52 -56.48
C LEU A 52 6.84 1.60 -57.26
N SER A 53 7.30 2.64 -56.55
CA SER A 53 8.28 3.57 -57.11
C SER A 53 9.57 2.81 -57.49
N THR A 54 10.40 3.41 -58.36
CA THR A 54 11.65 2.77 -58.76
C THR A 54 12.57 2.44 -57.58
N SER A 55 12.64 3.31 -56.56
CA SER A 55 13.42 3.05 -55.35
C SER A 55 12.82 1.93 -54.51
N ASP A 56 11.50 1.87 -54.41
CA ASP A 56 10.81 0.88 -53.58
C ASP A 56 10.85 -0.50 -54.22
N PHE A 57 10.80 -0.57 -55.56
CA PHE A 57 11.01 -1.82 -56.30
C PHE A 57 12.39 -2.42 -56.01
N VAL A 58 13.43 -1.57 -56.00
CA VAL A 58 14.80 -2.01 -55.68
C VAL A 58 14.92 -2.41 -54.21
N ASN A 59 14.40 -1.61 -53.29
CA ASN A 59 14.43 -1.94 -51.87
C ASN A 59 13.66 -3.23 -51.56
N ASN A 60 12.48 -3.44 -52.16
CA ASN A 60 11.72 -4.69 -52.05
C ASN A 60 12.57 -5.91 -52.43
N ALA A 61 13.25 -5.86 -53.58
CA ALA A 61 14.11 -6.97 -53.98
C ALA A 61 15.23 -7.24 -52.97
N PHE A 62 15.81 -6.20 -52.36
CA PHE A 62 16.83 -6.35 -51.33
C PHE A 62 16.26 -6.82 -49.98
N GLN A 63 15.05 -6.42 -49.61
CA GLN A 63 14.33 -6.93 -48.45
C GLN A 63 14.01 -8.43 -48.60
N ASN A 64 13.51 -8.86 -49.76
CA ASN A 64 13.20 -10.27 -50.06
C ASN A 64 14.43 -11.14 -49.87
N LEU A 65 15.55 -10.69 -50.42
CA LEU A 65 16.79 -11.44 -50.41
C LEU A 65 17.52 -11.39 -49.07
N PHE A 66 17.63 -10.21 -48.46
CA PHE A 66 18.62 -9.93 -47.43
C PHE A 66 18.06 -9.27 -46.16
N GLY A 67 16.76 -8.95 -46.13
CA GLY A 67 16.15 -8.27 -44.98
C GLY A 67 16.78 -6.91 -44.67
N ARG A 68 17.25 -6.20 -45.71
CA ARG A 68 17.75 -4.82 -45.63
C ARG A 68 17.45 -4.04 -46.92
N ASN A 69 17.42 -2.72 -46.83
CA ASN A 69 17.40 -1.85 -48.02
C ASN A 69 18.67 -1.99 -48.86
N ALA A 70 18.54 -1.61 -50.14
CA ALA A 70 19.70 -1.43 -50.98
C ALA A 70 20.56 -0.27 -50.45
N THR A 71 21.86 -0.48 -50.35
CA THR A 71 22.81 0.61 -50.06
C THR A 71 22.74 1.67 -51.15
N THR A 72 23.18 2.90 -50.89
CA THR A 72 23.21 3.98 -51.89
C THR A 72 23.89 3.56 -53.20
N LYS A 73 24.95 2.74 -53.12
CA LYS A 73 25.64 2.19 -54.30
C LYS A 73 24.80 1.17 -55.08
N GLU A 74 24.11 0.29 -54.36
CA GLU A 74 23.22 -0.70 -54.96
C GLU A 74 22.00 -0.01 -55.58
N MET A 75 21.38 0.95 -54.88
CA MET A 75 20.26 1.74 -55.36
C MET A 75 20.60 2.45 -56.68
N ASN A 76 21.68 3.25 -56.70
CA ASN A 76 22.13 3.96 -57.90
C ASN A 76 22.44 3.05 -59.10
N LYS A 77 22.79 1.79 -58.84
CA LYS A 77 23.07 0.80 -59.88
C LYS A 77 21.79 0.15 -60.40
N TYR A 78 20.90 -0.26 -59.51
CA TYR A 78 19.76 -1.10 -59.83
C TYR A 78 18.51 -0.30 -60.23
N SER A 79 18.33 0.92 -59.75
CA SER A 79 17.27 1.83 -60.25
C SER A 79 17.39 2.05 -61.76
N LYS A 80 18.61 2.22 -62.28
CA LYS A 80 18.88 2.34 -63.73
C LYS A 80 18.50 1.11 -64.56
N VAL A 81 18.36 -0.05 -63.92
CA VAL A 81 17.88 -1.28 -64.58
C VAL A 81 16.37 -1.23 -64.71
N VAL A 82 15.69 -0.86 -63.61
CA VAL A 82 14.23 -0.73 -63.52
C VAL A 82 13.72 0.40 -64.43
N GLU A 83 14.37 1.57 -64.44
CA GLU A 83 14.04 2.71 -65.32
C GLU A 83 14.11 2.37 -66.82
N LYS A 84 14.87 1.33 -67.19
CA LYS A 84 14.96 0.83 -68.57
C LYS A 84 13.89 -0.21 -68.90
N GLY A 85 12.92 -0.43 -68.01
CA GLY A 85 11.88 -1.45 -68.13
C GLY A 85 12.43 -2.88 -68.08
N LYS A 86 13.56 -3.11 -67.39
CA LYS A 86 14.18 -4.44 -67.28
C LYS A 86 14.08 -4.99 -65.87
N ASN A 87 13.89 -6.31 -65.78
CA ASN A 87 13.84 -7.01 -64.50
C ASN A 87 15.21 -7.01 -63.80
N LEU A 88 15.18 -6.92 -62.48
CA LEU A 88 16.40 -6.93 -61.67
C LEU A 88 17.16 -8.26 -61.84
N PRO A 89 18.51 -8.22 -61.93
CA PRO A 89 19.32 -9.42 -62.08
C PRO A 89 19.48 -10.13 -60.73
N ILE A 90 18.39 -10.66 -60.17
CA ILE A 90 18.30 -11.25 -58.82
C ILE A 90 19.41 -12.28 -58.56
N ASN A 91 19.65 -13.19 -59.51
CA ASN A 91 20.72 -14.19 -59.41
C ASN A 91 22.11 -13.56 -59.28
N SER A 92 22.37 -12.46 -59.99
CA SER A 92 23.64 -11.74 -59.91
C SER A 92 23.76 -11.00 -58.59
N ILE A 93 22.67 -10.39 -58.10
CA ILE A 93 22.59 -9.71 -56.80
C ILE A 93 22.99 -10.69 -55.68
N VAL A 94 22.32 -11.86 -55.61
CA VAL A 94 22.61 -12.91 -54.62
C VAL A 94 24.06 -13.41 -54.70
N LYS A 95 24.59 -13.63 -55.91
CA LYS A 95 26.00 -14.08 -56.09
C LYS A 95 27.01 -13.06 -55.57
N SER A 96 26.75 -11.77 -55.82
CA SER A 96 27.61 -10.66 -55.41
C SER A 96 27.44 -10.21 -53.96
N ALA A 97 26.44 -10.75 -53.25
CA ALA A 97 26.09 -10.33 -51.91
C ALA A 97 27.22 -10.58 -50.88
N ALA A 98 27.27 -9.72 -49.86
CA ALA A 98 28.23 -9.84 -48.77
C ALA A 98 27.99 -11.12 -47.95
N LYS A 99 28.98 -11.53 -47.14
CA LYS A 99 28.90 -12.76 -46.33
C LYS A 99 27.66 -12.77 -45.42
N ALA A 100 27.32 -11.63 -44.83
CA ALA A 100 26.15 -11.48 -43.95
C ALA A 100 24.83 -11.63 -44.72
N ASP A 101 24.68 -10.94 -45.85
CA ASP A 101 23.49 -11.02 -46.71
C ASP A 101 23.26 -12.46 -47.23
N LYS A 102 24.34 -13.17 -47.56
CA LYS A 102 24.26 -14.59 -47.95
C LYS A 102 23.77 -15.47 -46.80
N ALA A 103 24.13 -15.15 -45.54
CA ALA A 103 23.64 -15.89 -44.40
C ALA A 103 22.12 -15.68 -44.22
N VAL A 104 21.62 -14.46 -44.39
CA VAL A 104 20.18 -14.14 -44.35
C VAL A 104 19.45 -14.89 -45.45
N TYR A 105 19.87 -14.73 -46.70
CA TYR A 105 19.26 -15.40 -47.85
C TYR A 105 19.22 -16.93 -47.67
N ASN A 106 20.32 -17.53 -47.22
CA ASN A 106 20.38 -18.98 -46.97
C ASN A 106 19.44 -19.41 -45.85
N ASN A 107 19.28 -18.60 -44.81
CA ASN A 107 18.37 -18.87 -43.71
C ASN A 107 16.90 -18.76 -44.16
N LYS A 108 16.51 -17.70 -44.89
CA LYS A 108 15.18 -17.57 -45.51
C LYS A 108 14.85 -18.78 -46.39
N LYS A 109 15.79 -19.19 -47.24
CA LYS A 109 15.65 -20.39 -48.08
C LYS A 109 15.48 -21.67 -47.24
N ALA A 110 16.27 -21.85 -46.19
CA ALA A 110 16.18 -23.02 -45.32
C ALA A 110 14.83 -23.08 -44.58
N VAL A 111 14.36 -21.93 -44.08
CA VAL A 111 13.05 -21.78 -43.44
C VAL A 111 11.93 -22.12 -44.41
N ALA A 112 11.96 -21.58 -45.64
CA ALA A 112 10.95 -21.87 -46.64
C ALA A 112 10.93 -23.35 -47.08
N LEU A 113 12.09 -23.98 -47.17
CA LEU A 113 12.18 -25.43 -47.45
C LEU A 113 11.60 -26.24 -46.29
N LYS A 114 11.92 -25.89 -45.04
CA LYS A 114 11.36 -26.54 -43.86
C LYS A 114 9.84 -26.36 -43.79
N ASN A 115 9.33 -25.16 -44.11
CA ASN A 115 7.89 -24.89 -44.21
C ASN A 115 7.20 -25.82 -45.21
N ALA A 116 7.75 -25.94 -46.43
CA ALA A 116 7.22 -26.85 -47.44
C ALA A 116 7.32 -28.34 -47.04
N GLU A 117 8.38 -28.74 -46.32
CA GLU A 117 8.51 -30.10 -45.77
C GLU A 117 7.46 -30.42 -44.69
N LEU A 118 6.98 -29.41 -43.97
CA LEU A 118 6.01 -29.56 -42.87
C LEU A 118 4.54 -29.45 -43.31
N GLY A 119 4.28 -29.36 -44.63
CA GLY A 119 2.92 -29.28 -45.17
C GLY A 119 2.61 -27.96 -45.88
N GLY A 120 3.51 -26.97 -45.84
CA GLY A 120 3.47 -25.76 -46.65
C GLY A 120 2.34 -24.79 -46.31
N ALA A 121 2.60 -23.85 -45.41
CA ALA A 121 1.76 -22.67 -45.17
C ALA A 121 2.35 -21.43 -45.87
N GLU A 122 1.53 -20.42 -46.16
CA GLU A 122 2.08 -19.11 -46.52
C GLU A 122 2.79 -18.52 -45.30
N LEU A 123 4.07 -18.14 -45.43
CA LEU A 123 4.88 -17.68 -44.30
C LEU A 123 5.72 -16.47 -44.70
N ASP A 124 5.55 -15.36 -43.99
CA ASP A 124 6.33 -14.14 -44.23
C ASP A 124 7.77 -14.30 -43.74
N LEU A 125 8.77 -14.07 -44.62
CA LEU A 125 10.18 -14.18 -44.26
C LEU A 125 10.87 -12.80 -44.21
N SER A 126 10.11 -11.71 -44.29
CA SER A 126 10.61 -10.34 -44.27
C SER A 126 11.37 -10.03 -42.97
N LYS A 127 10.91 -10.58 -41.83
CA LYS A 127 11.51 -10.42 -40.49
C LYS A 127 12.90 -11.05 -40.33
N ILE A 128 13.25 -12.03 -41.17
CA ILE A 128 14.56 -12.67 -41.12
C ILE A 128 15.62 -11.72 -41.68
N SER A 129 16.55 -11.30 -40.84
CA SER A 129 17.64 -10.39 -41.19
C SER A 129 18.97 -10.81 -40.57
N LYS A 130 20.01 -9.99 -40.76
CA LYS A 130 21.35 -10.27 -40.25
C LYS A 130 21.39 -10.43 -38.73
N GLY A 131 20.52 -9.72 -38.00
CA GLY A 131 20.44 -9.78 -36.53
C GLY A 131 19.63 -10.97 -36.01
N ASN A 132 18.68 -11.46 -36.81
CA ASN A 132 17.56 -12.28 -36.36
C ASN A 132 17.36 -13.50 -37.29
N LEU A 133 18.33 -14.42 -37.29
CA LEU A 133 18.25 -15.67 -38.04
C LEU A 133 17.49 -16.74 -37.25
N ILE A 134 16.74 -17.61 -37.93
CA ILE A 134 15.99 -18.71 -37.33
C ILE A 134 16.86 -19.96 -37.19
N ASP A 135 16.98 -20.51 -35.97
CA ASP A 135 17.50 -21.87 -35.76
C ASP A 135 16.38 -22.91 -35.91
N LEU A 136 16.50 -23.75 -36.93
CA LEU A 136 15.53 -24.76 -37.30
C LEU A 136 15.63 -26.07 -36.49
N LYS A 137 16.63 -26.23 -35.60
CA LYS A 137 16.84 -27.49 -34.87
C LYS A 137 15.65 -27.96 -34.03
N THR A 138 14.88 -27.03 -33.47
CA THR A 138 13.76 -27.35 -32.57
C THR A 138 12.40 -27.24 -33.25
N VAL A 139 12.35 -27.06 -34.57
CA VAL A 139 11.10 -26.88 -35.32
C VAL A 139 10.57 -28.24 -35.79
N THR A 140 9.44 -28.66 -35.23
CA THR A 140 8.81 -29.95 -35.56
C THR A 140 7.45 -29.82 -36.26
N THR A 141 6.73 -28.73 -36.05
CA THR A 141 5.42 -28.46 -36.65
C THR A 141 5.38 -27.11 -37.42
N LEU A 142 4.36 -26.90 -38.26
CA LEU A 142 4.12 -25.60 -38.89
C LEU A 142 3.87 -24.50 -37.86
N ALA A 143 3.15 -24.81 -36.77
CA ALA A 143 2.90 -23.88 -35.68
C ALA A 143 4.20 -23.46 -34.96
N ASP A 144 5.13 -24.39 -34.72
CA ASP A 144 6.44 -24.06 -34.14
C ASP A 144 7.23 -23.09 -35.03
N LEU A 145 7.18 -23.32 -36.35
CA LEU A 145 7.91 -22.50 -37.32
C LEU A 145 7.31 -21.09 -37.41
N GLN A 146 5.98 -21.01 -37.48
CA GLN A 146 5.21 -19.77 -37.50
C GLN A 146 5.51 -18.94 -36.24
N ALA A 147 5.36 -19.54 -35.06
CA ALA A 147 5.64 -18.87 -33.78
C ALA A 147 7.07 -18.33 -33.69
N LYS A 148 8.07 -19.08 -34.19
CA LYS A 148 9.46 -18.61 -34.22
C LYS A 148 9.69 -17.43 -35.15
N VAL A 149 8.98 -17.38 -36.28
CA VAL A 149 9.06 -16.26 -37.22
C VAL A 149 8.32 -15.04 -36.67
N ASP A 150 7.15 -15.23 -36.07
CA ASP A 150 6.35 -14.15 -35.48
C ASP A 150 7.03 -13.50 -34.28
N ALA A 151 7.80 -14.27 -33.52
CA ALA A 151 8.60 -13.78 -32.40
C ALA A 151 9.80 -12.92 -32.80
N LEU A 152 10.17 -12.86 -34.09
CA LEU A 152 11.24 -11.96 -34.53
C LEU A 152 10.75 -10.51 -34.51
N ALA A 153 11.61 -9.60 -34.03
CA ALA A 153 11.36 -8.17 -34.13
C ALA A 153 11.30 -7.72 -35.60
N ASP A 154 10.38 -6.80 -35.90
CA ASP A 154 10.29 -6.18 -37.22
C ASP A 154 11.60 -5.46 -37.57
N ASN A 155 11.95 -5.44 -38.86
CA ASN A 155 13.22 -4.86 -39.29
C ASN A 155 13.19 -3.32 -39.23
N SER A 156 13.60 -2.77 -38.09
CA SER A 156 14.19 -1.42 -37.93
C SER A 156 13.37 -0.21 -38.42
N GLY A 157 12.05 -0.31 -38.61
CA GLY A 157 11.21 0.79 -39.11
C GLY A 157 11.49 1.18 -40.57
N ILE A 158 11.84 0.20 -41.41
CA ILE A 158 12.14 0.41 -42.83
C ILE A 158 10.95 -0.05 -43.67
N PRO A 159 10.19 0.87 -44.31
CA PRO A 159 9.03 0.53 -45.12
C PRO A 159 9.39 -0.49 -46.21
N SER A 160 8.68 -1.60 -46.22
CA SER A 160 8.74 -2.65 -47.22
C SER A 160 7.34 -2.96 -47.72
N SER A 161 7.21 -3.67 -48.85
CA SER A 161 5.91 -4.16 -49.31
C SER A 161 5.30 -5.24 -48.40
N PHE A 162 5.94 -5.55 -47.28
CA PHE A 162 5.46 -6.50 -46.26
C PHE A 162 4.92 -5.79 -45.04
N ASP A 163 5.16 -4.49 -44.91
CA ASP A 163 4.54 -3.67 -43.89
C ASP A 163 3.23 -3.13 -44.48
N GLY A 164 2.17 -3.13 -43.69
CA GLY A 164 0.93 -2.48 -44.11
C GLY A 164 1.14 -0.98 -44.32
N LYS A 165 0.28 -0.39 -45.12
CA LYS A 165 0.33 1.01 -45.49
C LYS A 165 -0.38 1.86 -44.44
N THR A 166 0.19 3.03 -44.16
CA THR A 166 -0.58 4.12 -43.55
C THR A 166 -1.24 4.94 -44.65
N LEU A 167 -2.56 5.00 -44.64
CA LEU A 167 -3.41 5.61 -45.65
C LEU A 167 -4.18 6.75 -44.99
N VAL A 168 -3.96 7.99 -45.44
CA VAL A 168 -4.59 9.17 -44.86
C VAL A 168 -5.71 9.64 -45.78
N LEU A 169 -6.91 9.80 -45.23
CA LEU A 169 -8.07 10.28 -45.98
C LEU A 169 -7.94 11.76 -46.32
N THR A 170 -8.64 12.16 -47.38
CA THR A 170 -8.68 13.53 -47.92
C THR A 170 -10.03 14.19 -47.63
N GLU A 171 -10.20 15.48 -47.93
CA GLU A 171 -11.51 16.14 -47.82
C GLU A 171 -12.48 15.72 -48.95
N GLY A 172 -11.99 15.00 -49.96
CA GLY A 172 -12.78 14.48 -51.06
C GLY A 172 -13.37 13.11 -50.75
N VAL A 173 -14.17 12.58 -51.67
CA VAL A 173 -14.68 11.21 -51.56
C VAL A 173 -13.54 10.22 -51.79
N ASP A 174 -13.25 9.41 -50.78
CA ASP A 174 -12.18 8.43 -50.76
C ASP A 174 -12.73 7.02 -51.01
N SER A 175 -12.13 6.29 -51.95
CA SER A 175 -12.35 4.86 -52.16
C SER A 175 -10.99 4.17 -52.13
N ILE A 176 -10.59 3.72 -50.95
CA ILE A 176 -9.22 3.26 -50.66
C ILE A 176 -9.28 1.77 -50.32
N THR A 177 -8.43 0.99 -50.98
CA THR A 177 -8.19 -0.41 -50.64
C THR A 177 -6.78 -0.57 -50.09
N GLY A 178 -6.69 -1.27 -48.97
CA GLY A 178 -5.46 -1.70 -48.34
C GLY A 178 -4.75 -2.79 -49.13
N THR A 179 -3.75 -3.37 -48.48
CA THR A 179 -2.86 -4.38 -48.99
C THR A 179 -3.31 -5.75 -48.48
N THR A 180 -2.35 -6.67 -48.33
CA THR A 180 -2.58 -7.98 -47.72
C THR A 180 -1.90 -8.08 -46.36
N LYS A 181 -1.66 -6.94 -45.74
CA LYS A 181 -0.88 -6.73 -44.51
C LYS A 181 -1.64 -5.73 -43.65
N ASP A 182 -1.33 -5.70 -42.36
CA ASP A 182 -2.01 -4.86 -41.37
C ASP A 182 -1.88 -3.35 -41.69
N ASP A 183 -2.88 -2.78 -42.35
CA ASP A 183 -2.92 -1.40 -42.77
C ASP A 183 -3.52 -0.48 -41.71
N LEU A 184 -3.15 0.80 -41.79
CA LEU A 184 -3.62 1.87 -40.90
C LEU A 184 -4.26 2.98 -41.71
N PHE A 185 -5.57 3.14 -41.58
CA PHE A 185 -6.33 4.25 -42.14
C PHE A 185 -6.42 5.39 -41.10
N ILE A 186 -6.17 6.63 -41.51
CA ILE A 186 -6.21 7.80 -40.62
C ILE A 186 -7.12 8.86 -41.22
N ALA A 187 -8.08 9.33 -40.42
CA ALA A 187 -8.94 10.46 -40.74
C ALA A 187 -9.01 11.45 -39.57
N GLU A 188 -9.40 12.67 -39.90
CA GLU A 188 -9.53 13.78 -38.96
C GLU A 188 -10.83 14.54 -39.23
N ASN A 189 -11.66 14.64 -38.20
CA ASN A 189 -12.87 15.44 -38.15
C ASN A 189 -12.76 16.43 -36.97
N THR A 190 -12.03 17.52 -37.18
CA THR A 190 -11.87 18.61 -36.22
C THR A 190 -12.64 19.85 -36.68
N ALA A 191 -12.75 20.87 -35.83
CA ALA A 191 -13.45 22.12 -36.18
C ALA A 191 -12.86 22.81 -37.44
N THR A 192 -11.62 22.50 -37.80
CA THR A 192 -10.90 23.11 -38.92
C THR A 192 -10.71 22.20 -40.13
N LYS A 193 -11.02 20.89 -40.01
CA LYS A 193 -10.70 19.91 -41.04
C LYS A 193 -11.63 18.69 -40.94
N THR A 194 -12.18 18.24 -42.05
CA THR A 194 -13.06 17.07 -42.12
C THR A 194 -12.64 16.20 -43.28
N THR A 195 -12.11 15.02 -42.99
CA THR A 195 -11.62 14.07 -44.01
C THR A 195 -12.36 12.74 -43.99
N ALA A 196 -13.29 12.50 -43.06
CA ALA A 196 -14.14 11.32 -43.08
C ALA A 196 -15.61 11.72 -43.27
N SER A 197 -16.29 11.01 -44.16
CA SER A 197 -17.68 11.22 -44.54
C SER A 197 -18.37 9.90 -44.88
N ALA A 198 -19.71 9.92 -44.93
CA ALA A 198 -20.50 8.76 -45.35
C ALA A 198 -20.35 8.38 -46.83
N ALA A 199 -19.68 9.21 -47.64
CA ALA A 199 -19.38 8.89 -49.04
C ALA A 199 -18.14 7.99 -49.17
N ASP A 200 -17.30 7.92 -48.13
CA ASP A 200 -16.04 7.22 -48.19
C ASP A 200 -16.22 5.71 -48.03
N THR A 201 -15.38 4.95 -48.73
CA THR A 201 -15.34 3.49 -48.65
C THR A 201 -13.89 3.05 -48.42
N LEU A 202 -13.65 2.42 -47.27
CA LEU A 202 -12.36 1.88 -46.88
C LEU A 202 -12.44 0.36 -46.85
N ASP A 203 -11.52 -0.30 -47.55
CA ASP A 203 -11.40 -1.75 -47.55
C ASP A 203 -9.99 -2.11 -47.08
N GLY A 204 -9.82 -2.77 -45.93
CA GLY A 204 -8.49 -3.16 -45.42
C GLY A 204 -7.82 -4.25 -46.26
N GLY A 205 -8.59 -5.02 -47.04
CA GLY A 205 -8.04 -6.13 -47.80
C GLY A 205 -7.86 -7.38 -46.94
N LYS A 206 -6.63 -7.86 -46.78
CA LYS A 206 -6.30 -8.95 -45.84
C LYS A 206 -5.35 -8.41 -44.79
N GLY A 207 -5.39 -8.96 -43.59
CA GLY A 207 -4.55 -8.52 -42.49
C GLY A 207 -5.41 -8.30 -41.27
N VAL A 208 -4.85 -7.65 -40.25
CA VAL A 208 -5.60 -7.06 -39.14
C VAL A 208 -5.52 -5.54 -39.29
N ASP A 209 -6.56 -4.97 -39.86
CA ASP A 209 -6.55 -3.58 -40.32
C ASP A 209 -7.14 -2.64 -39.27
N THR A 210 -6.67 -1.39 -39.24
CA THR A 210 -7.09 -0.38 -38.25
C THR A 210 -7.53 0.91 -38.90
N PHE A 211 -8.69 1.43 -38.51
CA PHE A 211 -9.13 2.79 -38.81
C PHE A 211 -9.02 3.69 -37.57
N LYS A 212 -8.31 4.82 -37.70
CA LYS A 212 -8.21 5.86 -36.67
C LYS A 212 -8.94 7.11 -37.11
N LEU A 213 -9.86 7.57 -36.29
CA LEU A 213 -10.57 8.83 -36.46
C LEU A 213 -10.28 9.75 -35.29
N TYR A 214 -9.68 10.90 -35.58
CA TYR A 214 -9.58 12.01 -34.64
C TYR A 214 -10.81 12.90 -34.79
N ASP A 215 -11.86 12.64 -34.02
CA ASP A 215 -13.13 13.36 -34.11
C ASP A 215 -13.30 14.31 -32.92
N ALA A 216 -12.81 15.55 -33.06
CA ALA A 216 -13.04 16.58 -32.04
C ALA A 216 -14.39 17.30 -32.22
N ASN A 217 -15.19 16.88 -33.21
CA ASN A 217 -16.54 17.37 -33.44
C ASN A 217 -17.58 16.35 -32.94
N VAL A 218 -18.87 16.69 -33.06
CA VAL A 218 -19.95 15.75 -32.77
C VAL A 218 -20.01 14.69 -33.87
N THR A 219 -19.50 13.49 -33.59
CA THR A 219 -19.64 12.35 -34.50
C THR A 219 -21.12 12.00 -34.65
N THR A 220 -21.63 11.89 -35.88
CA THR A 220 -22.96 11.29 -36.14
C THR A 220 -22.85 10.14 -37.11
N ALA A 221 -23.81 9.21 -37.13
CA ALA A 221 -23.82 8.11 -38.11
C ALA A 221 -23.86 8.57 -39.58
N ALA A 222 -24.16 9.84 -39.83
CA ALA A 222 -24.14 10.48 -41.15
C ALA A 222 -22.74 10.93 -41.61
N THR A 223 -21.73 10.87 -40.75
CA THR A 223 -20.35 11.28 -41.02
C THR A 223 -19.35 10.12 -41.05
N LEU A 224 -19.80 8.88 -40.82
CA LEU A 224 -18.92 7.71 -40.74
C LEU A 224 -18.74 7.00 -42.10
N PRO A 225 -17.51 6.60 -42.47
CA PRO A 225 -17.23 5.88 -43.71
C PRO A 225 -17.81 4.45 -43.70
N THR A 226 -17.95 3.87 -44.90
CA THR A 226 -18.20 2.43 -45.05
C THR A 226 -16.88 1.69 -44.86
N LEU A 227 -16.82 0.77 -43.90
CA LEU A 227 -15.65 -0.08 -43.65
C LEU A 227 -15.89 -1.49 -44.18
N LYS A 228 -14.86 -2.09 -44.79
CA LYS A 228 -14.80 -3.49 -45.20
C LYS A 228 -13.45 -4.06 -44.79
N ASN A 229 -13.43 -5.31 -44.33
CA ASN A 229 -12.21 -6.00 -43.90
C ASN A 229 -11.33 -5.12 -42.98
N ILE A 230 -11.95 -4.39 -42.05
CA ILE A 230 -11.27 -3.60 -41.03
C ILE A 230 -11.81 -4.05 -39.69
N GLU A 231 -10.92 -4.61 -38.86
CA GLU A 231 -11.25 -5.27 -37.61
C GLU A 231 -11.16 -4.31 -36.41
N ASN A 232 -10.31 -3.28 -36.49
CA ASN A 232 -10.07 -2.35 -35.39
C ASN A 232 -10.47 -0.92 -35.75
N VAL A 233 -11.16 -0.25 -34.82
CA VAL A 233 -11.43 1.18 -34.92
C VAL A 233 -10.96 1.90 -33.67
N VAL A 234 -10.33 3.06 -33.84
CA VAL A 234 -9.98 3.97 -32.74
C VAL A 234 -10.63 5.32 -32.97
N LEU A 235 -11.46 5.74 -32.02
CA LEU A 235 -12.08 7.05 -31.98
C LEU A 235 -11.38 7.88 -30.90
N TYR A 236 -10.89 9.05 -31.29
CA TYR A 236 -10.23 9.99 -30.39
C TYR A 236 -11.07 11.24 -30.17
N ASP A 237 -11.09 11.72 -28.93
CA ASP A 237 -11.53 13.06 -28.55
C ASP A 237 -13.01 13.36 -28.88
N ASN A 238 -13.86 12.32 -28.97
CA ASN A 238 -15.25 12.44 -29.42
C ASN A 238 -16.07 13.35 -28.48
N ALA A 239 -16.64 14.42 -29.04
CA ALA A 239 -17.43 15.39 -28.29
C ALA A 239 -18.83 14.85 -27.97
N ALA A 240 -19.48 15.42 -26.94
CA ALA A 240 -20.85 15.03 -26.56
C ALA A 240 -21.84 15.26 -27.71
N GLY A 241 -22.59 14.23 -28.08
CA GLY A 241 -23.40 14.21 -29.30
C GLY A 241 -24.70 13.44 -29.22
N ALA A 242 -25.36 13.31 -30.39
CA ALA A 242 -26.42 12.33 -30.58
C ALA A 242 -25.83 10.89 -30.52
N PRO A 243 -26.66 9.85 -30.31
CA PRO A 243 -26.19 8.47 -30.34
C PRO A 243 -25.41 8.15 -31.62
N VAL A 244 -24.25 7.50 -31.45
CA VAL A 244 -23.35 7.09 -32.51
C VAL A 244 -23.71 5.66 -32.91
N ASP A 245 -24.36 5.51 -34.06
CA ASP A 245 -24.75 4.22 -34.61
C ASP A 245 -23.60 3.63 -35.46
N LEU A 246 -23.00 2.56 -34.94
CA LEU A 246 -21.89 1.80 -35.54
C LEU A 246 -22.36 0.47 -36.16
N THR A 247 -23.67 0.22 -36.26
CA THR A 247 -24.21 -1.05 -36.77
C THR A 247 -23.84 -1.34 -38.22
N LYS A 248 -23.48 -0.31 -38.99
CA LYS A 248 -23.00 -0.42 -40.38
C LYS A 248 -21.59 -1.03 -40.48
N TRP A 249 -20.83 -1.03 -39.40
CA TRP A 249 -19.47 -1.58 -39.37
C TRP A 249 -19.50 -3.06 -39.03
N ASP A 250 -19.89 -3.87 -40.01
CA ASP A 250 -20.10 -5.32 -39.88
C ASP A 250 -18.80 -6.15 -39.89
N THR A 251 -17.64 -5.51 -40.03
CA THR A 251 -16.31 -6.14 -39.94
C THR A 251 -15.55 -5.80 -38.68
N VAL A 252 -15.97 -4.78 -37.92
CA VAL A 252 -15.24 -4.31 -36.75
C VAL A 252 -15.46 -5.26 -35.57
N GLU A 253 -14.36 -5.69 -34.95
CA GLU A 253 -14.35 -6.59 -33.81
C GLU A 253 -13.94 -5.87 -32.52
N THR A 254 -13.02 -4.89 -32.64
CA THR A 254 -12.49 -4.10 -31.52
C THR A 254 -12.66 -2.61 -31.75
N LEU A 255 -13.26 -1.93 -30.78
CA LEU A 255 -13.40 -0.48 -30.73
C LEU A 255 -12.51 0.09 -29.62
N PHE A 256 -11.82 1.18 -29.87
CA PHE A 256 -11.09 1.97 -28.88
C PHE A 256 -11.71 3.37 -28.79
N LEU A 257 -12.10 3.76 -27.59
CA LEU A 257 -12.62 5.08 -27.24
C LEU A 257 -11.57 5.78 -26.39
N VAL A 258 -10.86 6.74 -26.97
CA VAL A 258 -9.67 7.33 -26.36
C VAL A 258 -9.88 8.81 -26.11
N ARG A 259 -9.73 9.23 -24.85
CA ARG A 259 -9.95 10.61 -24.39
C ARG A 259 -11.32 11.14 -24.77
N GLU A 260 -12.38 10.40 -24.47
CA GLU A 260 -13.74 10.87 -24.73
C GLU A 260 -13.95 12.28 -24.14
N ALA A 261 -14.43 13.20 -24.98
CA ALA A 261 -14.69 14.59 -24.59
C ALA A 261 -16.16 14.82 -24.18
N GLY A 262 -17.01 13.79 -24.28
CA GLY A 262 -18.38 13.80 -23.80
C GLY A 262 -18.95 12.39 -23.56
N ALA A 263 -20.01 12.32 -22.76
CA ALA A 263 -20.71 11.07 -22.46
C ALA A 263 -21.60 10.64 -23.64
N ASN A 264 -21.01 9.92 -24.60
CA ASN A 264 -21.70 9.48 -25.81
C ASN A 264 -22.35 8.10 -25.62
N THR A 265 -23.42 7.85 -26.39
CA THR A 265 -24.01 6.52 -26.55
C THR A 265 -23.54 5.91 -27.85
N TYR A 266 -23.05 4.67 -27.80
CA TYR A 266 -22.58 3.91 -28.95
C TYR A 266 -23.43 2.67 -29.18
N THR A 267 -24.19 2.63 -30.28
CA THR A 267 -24.89 1.43 -30.74
C THR A 267 -23.93 0.57 -31.56
N LEU A 268 -23.52 -0.56 -31.02
CA LEU A 268 -22.41 -1.35 -31.56
C LEU A 268 -22.85 -2.34 -32.64
N GLY A 269 -21.94 -2.62 -33.58
CA GLY A 269 -22.13 -3.66 -34.60
C GLY A 269 -22.10 -5.08 -34.03
N GLU A 270 -22.69 -6.03 -34.75
CA GLU A 270 -22.84 -7.43 -34.32
C GLU A 270 -21.52 -8.13 -33.96
N LYS A 271 -20.41 -7.75 -34.62
CA LYS A 271 -19.08 -8.35 -34.38
C LYS A 271 -18.26 -7.63 -33.31
N VAL A 272 -18.69 -6.45 -32.85
CA VAL A 272 -17.95 -5.69 -31.84
C VAL A 272 -18.10 -6.40 -30.50
N THR A 273 -17.07 -7.14 -30.13
CA THR A 273 -17.02 -7.92 -28.89
C THR A 273 -16.04 -7.33 -27.88
N THR A 274 -15.17 -6.40 -28.32
CA THR A 274 -14.23 -5.71 -27.44
C THR A 274 -14.34 -4.20 -27.59
N VAL A 275 -14.48 -3.50 -26.46
CA VAL A 275 -14.43 -2.03 -26.40
C VAL A 275 -13.39 -1.60 -25.38
N ASN A 276 -12.35 -0.87 -25.78
CA ASN A 276 -11.36 -0.32 -24.88
C ASN A 276 -11.65 1.16 -24.62
N VAL A 277 -11.80 1.54 -23.35
CA VAL A 277 -11.97 2.93 -22.93
C VAL A 277 -10.65 3.39 -22.30
N GLU A 278 -10.06 4.46 -22.84
CA GLU A 278 -8.73 4.92 -22.44
C GLU A 278 -8.71 6.42 -22.16
N ASP A 279 -8.08 6.82 -21.05
CA ASP A 279 -7.87 8.23 -20.67
C ASP A 279 -9.16 9.07 -20.66
N THR A 280 -10.28 8.43 -20.29
CA THR A 280 -11.60 9.05 -20.22
C THR A 280 -11.90 9.51 -18.80
N ALA A 281 -12.25 10.79 -18.66
CA ALA A 281 -12.64 11.38 -17.38
C ALA A 281 -14.05 10.93 -16.96
N ALA A 282 -14.32 10.97 -15.65
CA ALA A 282 -15.58 10.54 -15.03
C ALA A 282 -16.86 11.07 -15.70
N ALA A 283 -16.85 12.36 -16.07
CA ALA A 283 -18.00 13.04 -16.65
C ALA A 283 -18.27 12.67 -18.12
N ASN A 284 -17.33 11.98 -18.77
CA ASN A 284 -17.37 11.69 -20.21
C ASN A 284 -17.52 10.19 -20.49
N SER A 285 -17.85 9.41 -19.48
CA SER A 285 -17.92 7.96 -19.61
C SER A 285 -19.01 7.53 -20.60
N PRO A 286 -18.73 6.53 -21.46
CA PRO A 286 -19.63 6.16 -22.54
C PRO A 286 -20.77 5.26 -22.07
N THR A 287 -21.85 5.28 -22.85
CA THR A 287 -22.87 4.21 -22.87
C THR A 287 -22.61 3.29 -24.04
N LEU A 288 -22.48 1.99 -23.77
CA LEU A 288 -22.19 0.95 -24.76
C LEU A 288 -23.43 0.08 -24.94
N GLU A 289 -24.04 0.13 -26.12
CA GLU A 289 -25.18 -0.70 -26.50
C GLU A 289 -24.68 -1.87 -27.35
N PHE A 290 -24.46 -3.03 -26.75
CA PHE A 290 -24.06 -4.22 -27.49
C PHE A 290 -25.22 -4.79 -28.30
N ASN A 291 -24.89 -5.36 -29.46
CA ASN A 291 -25.88 -6.02 -30.30
C ASN A 291 -26.49 -7.25 -29.60
N ASP A 292 -27.79 -7.48 -29.80
CA ASP A 292 -28.54 -8.59 -29.18
C ASP A 292 -27.94 -9.98 -29.42
N ALA A 293 -27.20 -10.19 -30.52
CA ALA A 293 -26.55 -11.45 -30.84
C ALA A 293 -25.22 -11.69 -30.07
N VAL A 294 -24.67 -10.67 -29.41
CA VAL A 294 -23.42 -10.77 -28.66
C VAL A 294 -23.67 -11.44 -27.32
N ALA A 295 -23.23 -12.69 -27.16
CA ALA A 295 -23.41 -13.45 -25.92
C ALA A 295 -22.33 -13.14 -24.85
N ALA A 296 -21.15 -12.67 -25.30
CA ALA A 296 -20.02 -12.33 -24.46
C ALA A 296 -19.25 -11.12 -25.01
N ALA A 297 -18.85 -10.20 -24.13
CA ALA A 297 -18.09 -9.01 -24.51
C ALA A 297 -16.97 -8.72 -23.51
N THR A 298 -15.99 -7.92 -23.95
CA THR A 298 -14.88 -7.42 -23.14
C THR A 298 -14.84 -5.90 -23.17
N ILE A 299 -14.70 -5.28 -22.01
CA ILE A 299 -14.44 -3.86 -21.85
C ILE A 299 -13.03 -3.71 -21.28
N GLY A 300 -12.11 -3.16 -22.06
CA GLY A 300 -10.81 -2.74 -21.57
C GLY A 300 -10.90 -1.37 -20.91
N VAL A 301 -10.22 -1.17 -19.79
CA VAL A 301 -10.11 0.13 -19.12
C VAL A 301 -8.66 0.48 -18.85
N ASN A 302 -8.29 1.71 -19.15
CA ASN A 302 -6.95 2.24 -18.97
C ASN A 302 -7.02 3.72 -18.58
N LYS A 303 -6.73 4.04 -17.32
CA LYS A 303 -6.82 5.42 -16.79
C LYS A 303 -8.23 5.99 -16.94
N VAL A 304 -9.24 5.15 -16.70
CA VAL A 304 -10.63 5.58 -16.78
C VAL A 304 -11.05 6.06 -15.41
N GLY A 305 -11.54 7.31 -15.34
CA GLY A 305 -12.38 7.69 -14.23
C GLY A 305 -11.72 7.84 -12.87
N THR A 306 -10.51 8.41 -12.78
CA THR A 306 -9.70 8.55 -11.56
C THR A 306 -10.31 9.37 -10.39
N ALA A 307 -11.63 9.44 -10.27
CA ALA A 307 -12.45 9.95 -9.18
C ALA A 307 -13.73 9.09 -9.03
N ALA A 308 -14.20 8.89 -7.79
CA ALA A 308 -15.20 7.91 -7.30
C ALA A 308 -16.63 7.92 -7.90
N THR A 309 -16.85 8.45 -9.10
CA THR A 309 -18.20 8.62 -9.69
C THR A 309 -18.25 8.35 -11.19
N THR A 310 -17.28 7.66 -11.75
CA THR A 310 -17.20 7.41 -13.20
C THR A 310 -18.11 6.27 -13.60
N THR A 311 -19.07 6.49 -14.51
CA THR A 311 -20.02 5.44 -14.89
C THR A 311 -19.81 4.96 -16.32
N VAL A 312 -19.29 3.74 -16.51
CA VAL A 312 -19.40 3.06 -17.82
C VAL A 312 -20.76 2.38 -17.85
N THR A 313 -21.64 2.84 -18.72
CA THR A 313 -22.96 2.23 -18.86
C THR A 313 -22.89 1.15 -19.92
N VAL A 314 -23.31 -0.06 -19.57
CA VAL A 314 -23.54 -1.13 -20.54
C VAL A 314 -25.04 -1.30 -20.63
N ASP A 315 -25.58 -0.91 -21.77
CA ASP A 315 -26.99 -1.07 -22.04
C ASP A 315 -27.20 -2.27 -22.97
N SER A 316 -28.16 -3.09 -22.63
CA SER A 316 -28.51 -4.30 -23.37
C SER A 316 -30.01 -4.23 -23.60
N ALA A 317 -30.52 -4.63 -24.76
CA ALA A 317 -31.97 -4.77 -24.88
C ALA A 317 -32.50 -5.89 -23.95
N ALA A 318 -33.77 -5.86 -23.58
CA ALA A 318 -34.42 -6.94 -22.81
C ALA A 318 -34.33 -8.32 -23.51
N THR A 319 -34.10 -8.33 -24.82
CA THR A 319 -33.93 -9.50 -25.69
C THR A 319 -32.47 -9.92 -25.87
N ALA A 320 -31.51 -9.15 -25.35
CA ALA A 320 -30.08 -9.36 -25.59
C ALA A 320 -29.58 -10.70 -25.00
N THR A 321 -28.62 -11.31 -25.70
CA THR A 321 -27.99 -12.57 -25.29
C THR A 321 -26.75 -12.38 -24.42
N LEU A 322 -26.32 -11.13 -24.18
CA LEU A 322 -25.12 -10.80 -23.41
C LEU A 322 -25.25 -11.27 -21.96
N LYS A 323 -24.59 -12.38 -21.65
CA LYS A 323 -24.59 -13.01 -20.32
C LYS A 323 -23.23 -12.94 -19.64
N THR A 324 -22.15 -12.83 -20.42
CA THR A 324 -20.78 -12.76 -19.90
C THR A 324 -20.15 -11.44 -20.28
N LEU A 325 -19.73 -10.67 -19.29
CA LEU A 325 -18.96 -9.46 -19.49
C LEU A 325 -17.59 -9.63 -18.86
N THR A 326 -16.54 -9.22 -19.56
CA THR A 326 -15.17 -9.19 -19.03
C THR A 326 -14.71 -7.75 -18.90
N ILE A 327 -14.25 -7.34 -17.72
CA ILE A 327 -13.53 -6.07 -17.52
C ILE A 327 -12.03 -6.36 -17.53
N ASN A 328 -11.26 -5.65 -18.35
CA ASN A 328 -9.81 -5.82 -18.47
C ASN A 328 -9.06 -4.53 -18.13
N ALA A 329 -8.61 -4.41 -16.89
CA ALA A 329 -7.79 -3.30 -16.40
C ALA A 329 -6.30 -3.54 -16.73
N SER A 330 -5.95 -3.58 -18.01
CA SER A 330 -4.58 -3.92 -18.44
C SER A 330 -3.56 -2.78 -18.39
N GLY A 331 -4.03 -1.52 -18.32
CA GLY A 331 -3.21 -0.31 -18.45
C GLY A 331 -2.85 0.36 -17.13
N LYS A 332 -3.49 1.50 -16.85
CA LYS A 332 -3.36 2.28 -15.60
C LYS A 332 -4.63 2.15 -14.76
N ALA A 333 -4.47 2.44 -13.46
CA ALA A 333 -5.55 2.37 -12.48
C ALA A 333 -6.83 3.03 -13.00
N SER A 334 -7.94 2.33 -12.86
CA SER A 334 -9.26 2.78 -13.33
C SER A 334 -10.28 2.62 -12.21
N ASP A 335 -11.26 3.51 -12.20
CA ASP A 335 -12.36 3.51 -11.26
C ASP A 335 -13.64 3.66 -12.08
N ILE A 336 -14.48 2.63 -12.05
CA ILE A 336 -15.70 2.55 -12.85
C ILE A 336 -16.87 2.04 -12.00
N ASN A 337 -18.04 2.61 -12.25
CA ASN A 337 -19.33 2.08 -11.87
C ASN A 337 -19.97 1.48 -13.13
N LEU A 338 -20.07 0.16 -13.18
CA LEU A 338 -20.73 -0.54 -14.26
C LEU A 338 -22.24 -0.43 -14.08
N THR A 339 -22.90 0.27 -15.00
CA THR A 339 -24.36 0.50 -14.92
C THR A 339 -25.12 -0.27 -15.99
N GLN A 340 -26.10 -1.07 -15.59
CA GLN A 340 -27.13 -1.65 -16.47
C GLN A 340 -28.39 -0.77 -16.45
N ALA A 341 -28.49 0.18 -17.38
CA ALA A 341 -29.47 1.27 -17.33
C ALA A 341 -30.91 0.86 -17.70
N THR A 342 -31.12 -0.15 -18.55
CA THR A 342 -32.49 -0.59 -18.92
C THR A 342 -32.83 -1.98 -18.36
N THR A 343 -31.94 -2.96 -18.53
CA THR A 343 -32.11 -4.33 -18.05
C THR A 343 -30.77 -4.92 -17.64
N ASP A 344 -30.79 -5.71 -16.57
CA ASP A 344 -29.66 -6.57 -16.24
C ASP A 344 -29.81 -7.92 -16.95
N THR A 345 -28.84 -8.27 -17.79
CA THR A 345 -28.71 -9.58 -18.45
C THR A 345 -27.44 -10.33 -18.06
N ILE A 346 -26.53 -9.69 -17.31
CA ILE A 346 -25.20 -10.23 -17.03
C ILE A 346 -25.32 -11.28 -15.92
N GLU A 347 -24.90 -12.51 -16.23
CA GLU A 347 -24.85 -13.63 -15.28
C GLU A 347 -23.42 -13.84 -14.76
N THR A 348 -22.42 -13.56 -15.59
CA THR A 348 -20.99 -13.71 -15.27
C THR A 348 -20.22 -12.43 -15.56
N LEU A 349 -19.56 -11.89 -14.54
CA LEU A 349 -18.65 -10.76 -14.62
C LEU A 349 -17.21 -11.24 -14.38
N ASN A 350 -16.41 -11.33 -15.44
CA ASN A 350 -14.99 -11.65 -15.32
C ASN A 350 -14.17 -10.36 -15.15
N ILE A 351 -13.12 -10.39 -14.35
CA ILE A 351 -12.23 -9.25 -14.14
C ILE A 351 -10.78 -9.73 -14.33
N THR A 352 -10.01 -8.99 -15.13
CA THR A 352 -8.64 -9.33 -15.52
C THR A 352 -7.79 -8.06 -15.61
N GLY A 353 -6.47 -8.23 -15.73
CA GLY A 353 -5.55 -7.14 -16.00
C GLY A 353 -4.57 -6.88 -14.86
N LYS A 354 -3.61 -5.99 -15.09
CA LYS A 354 -2.48 -5.73 -14.17
C LYS A 354 -2.58 -4.44 -13.38
N ALA A 355 -3.54 -3.60 -13.73
CA ALA A 355 -3.77 -2.32 -13.10
C ALA A 355 -4.81 -2.45 -12.00
N ASP A 356 -4.73 -1.56 -11.02
CA ASP A 356 -5.74 -1.46 -9.99
C ASP A 356 -7.09 -1.07 -10.59
N LEU A 357 -8.16 -1.67 -10.08
CA LEU A 357 -9.53 -1.44 -10.51
C LEU A 357 -10.42 -1.23 -9.29
N THR A 358 -11.06 -0.07 -9.22
CA THR A 358 -12.25 0.11 -8.39
C THR A 358 -13.48 -0.15 -9.26
N LEU A 359 -14.34 -1.06 -8.82
CA LEU A 359 -15.52 -1.50 -9.55
C LEU A 359 -16.74 -1.50 -8.64
N ALA A 360 -17.68 -0.61 -8.96
CA ALA A 360 -19.03 -0.64 -8.42
C ALA A 360 -20.03 -1.17 -9.47
N TYR A 361 -21.19 -1.61 -9.00
CA TYR A 361 -22.27 -2.09 -9.86
C TYR A 361 -23.58 -1.38 -9.57
N THR A 362 -24.29 -0.96 -10.62
CA THR A 362 -25.62 -0.34 -10.52
C THR A 362 -26.57 -0.98 -11.54
N SER A 363 -27.75 -1.40 -11.10
CA SER A 363 -28.79 -1.92 -11.99
C SER A 363 -30.16 -1.31 -11.67
N VAL A 364 -30.97 -1.06 -12.70
CA VAL A 364 -32.35 -0.54 -12.54
C VAL A 364 -33.36 -1.60 -12.07
N ALA A 365 -32.94 -2.86 -11.98
CA ALA A 365 -33.72 -4.00 -11.50
C ALA A 365 -32.85 -4.90 -10.59
N ALA A 366 -33.45 -5.96 -10.02
CA ALA A 366 -32.70 -6.96 -9.28
C ALA A 366 -31.60 -7.58 -10.15
N SER A 367 -30.38 -7.61 -9.62
CA SER A 367 -29.22 -8.07 -10.36
C SER A 367 -29.31 -9.55 -10.76
N LYS A 368 -28.84 -9.86 -11.97
CA LYS A 368 -28.73 -11.23 -12.50
C LYS A 368 -27.35 -11.86 -12.30
N ILE A 369 -26.39 -11.13 -11.74
CA ILE A 369 -25.02 -11.62 -11.55
C ILE A 369 -25.04 -12.83 -10.62
N VAL A 370 -24.57 -13.96 -11.15
CA VAL A 370 -24.37 -15.23 -10.44
C VAL A 370 -22.91 -15.34 -10.00
N THR A 371 -22.00 -14.91 -10.88
CA THR A 371 -20.54 -15.05 -10.70
C THR A 371 -19.84 -13.74 -10.96
N ILE A 372 -18.99 -13.34 -10.02
CA ILE A 372 -17.92 -12.35 -10.22
C ILE A 372 -16.60 -13.12 -10.10
N ASP A 373 -15.79 -13.11 -11.15
CA ASP A 373 -14.53 -13.86 -11.22
C ASP A 373 -13.36 -12.95 -11.60
N GLY A 374 -12.69 -12.43 -10.57
CA GLY A 374 -11.46 -11.65 -10.65
C GLY A 374 -10.19 -12.46 -10.48
N SER A 375 -10.22 -13.80 -10.56
CA SER A 375 -9.06 -14.67 -10.30
C SER A 375 -7.86 -14.48 -11.23
N LYS A 376 -8.00 -13.66 -12.28
CA LYS A 376 -6.93 -13.28 -13.22
C LYS A 376 -6.54 -11.80 -13.13
N ALA A 377 -7.06 -11.07 -12.15
CA ALA A 377 -6.60 -9.72 -11.83
C ALA A 377 -5.27 -9.82 -11.06
N GLU A 378 -4.27 -9.06 -11.51
CA GLU A 378 -2.95 -8.96 -10.85
C GLU A 378 -2.83 -7.65 -10.04
N GLY A 379 -3.61 -6.62 -10.39
CA GLY A 379 -3.68 -5.35 -9.64
C GLY A 379 -4.74 -5.39 -8.55
N LYS A 380 -4.74 -4.41 -7.64
CA LYS A 380 -5.73 -4.32 -6.56
C LYS A 380 -7.14 -4.21 -7.14
N LEU A 381 -8.04 -5.08 -6.70
CA LEU A 381 -9.47 -5.01 -6.98
C LEU A 381 -10.21 -4.45 -5.76
N ASP A 382 -10.89 -3.32 -5.94
CA ASP A 382 -11.84 -2.77 -4.97
C ASP A 382 -13.27 -2.99 -5.47
N LEU A 383 -13.95 -3.95 -4.89
CA LEU A 383 -15.28 -4.39 -5.31
C LEU A 383 -16.33 -4.00 -4.27
N ASP A 384 -17.29 -3.18 -4.69
CA ASP A 384 -18.52 -2.95 -3.92
C ASP A 384 -19.65 -3.83 -4.47
N LEU A 385 -20.15 -4.73 -3.63
CA LEU A 385 -21.26 -5.63 -3.96
C LEU A 385 -22.64 -4.99 -3.76
N ASP A 386 -22.71 -3.68 -3.55
CA ASP A 386 -23.96 -2.94 -3.60
C ASP A 386 -24.74 -3.25 -4.90
N ASN A 387 -26.08 -3.24 -4.77
CA ASN A 387 -27.02 -3.55 -5.85
C ASN A 387 -26.92 -4.97 -6.46
N THR A 388 -26.05 -5.85 -5.95
CA THR A 388 -26.13 -7.28 -6.26
C THR A 388 -27.29 -7.95 -5.50
N THR A 389 -27.81 -9.06 -6.03
CA THR A 389 -28.96 -9.76 -5.44
C THR A 389 -28.53 -11.05 -4.75
N ALA A 390 -28.67 -11.11 -3.42
CA ALA A 390 -28.27 -12.24 -2.58
C ALA A 390 -28.80 -13.61 -3.05
N ALA A 391 -30.05 -13.66 -3.52
CA ALA A 391 -30.65 -14.91 -4.00
C ALA A 391 -29.95 -15.44 -5.26
N THR A 392 -29.42 -14.53 -6.09
CA THR A 392 -28.82 -14.83 -7.39
C THR A 392 -27.32 -15.10 -7.27
N LEU A 393 -26.59 -14.24 -6.54
CA LEU A 393 -25.14 -14.34 -6.41
C LEU A 393 -24.74 -15.68 -5.78
N LYS A 394 -23.68 -16.29 -6.32
CA LYS A 394 -23.14 -17.59 -5.88
C LYS A 394 -21.65 -17.56 -5.67
N THR A 395 -20.90 -16.84 -6.51
CA THR A 395 -19.45 -16.80 -6.39
C THR A 395 -18.91 -15.39 -6.60
N VAL A 396 -17.97 -15.02 -5.74
CA VAL A 396 -17.11 -13.84 -5.87
C VAL A 396 -15.69 -14.32 -5.70
N LYS A 397 -14.83 -14.08 -6.67
CA LYS A 397 -13.39 -14.31 -6.56
C LYS A 397 -12.63 -13.03 -6.86
N THR A 398 -11.58 -12.76 -6.11
CA THR A 398 -10.60 -11.71 -6.46
C THR A 398 -9.26 -12.34 -6.87
N GLY A 399 -8.23 -11.53 -7.03
CA GLY A 399 -7.02 -11.83 -7.78
C GLY A 399 -5.79 -12.08 -6.90
N THR A 400 -4.64 -11.58 -7.35
CA THR A 400 -3.36 -11.63 -6.58
C THR A 400 -2.94 -10.28 -5.99
N GLY A 401 -3.81 -9.26 -6.10
CA GLY A 401 -3.57 -7.92 -5.57
C GLY A 401 -4.05 -7.80 -4.12
N ASP A 402 -3.76 -6.68 -3.46
CA ASP A 402 -4.32 -6.41 -2.12
C ASP A 402 -5.79 -5.98 -2.27
N ASP A 403 -6.69 -6.95 -2.36
CA ASP A 403 -8.06 -6.77 -2.79
C ASP A 403 -8.98 -6.35 -1.64
N THR A 404 -10.11 -5.73 -1.99
CA THR A 404 -11.14 -5.33 -1.03
C THR A 404 -12.51 -5.69 -1.59
N VAL A 405 -13.28 -6.46 -0.81
CA VAL A 405 -14.68 -6.76 -1.11
C VAL A 405 -15.54 -6.15 -0.01
N THR A 406 -16.38 -5.19 -0.38
CA THR A 406 -17.38 -4.60 0.50
C THR A 406 -18.73 -5.27 0.22
N LEU A 407 -19.39 -5.80 1.26
CA LEU A 407 -20.71 -6.42 1.14
C LEU A 407 -21.85 -5.38 0.97
N GLY A 408 -21.60 -4.28 0.26
CA GLY A 408 -22.54 -3.20 0.01
C GLY A 408 -22.32 -1.98 0.90
N SER A 409 -21.91 -0.85 0.32
CA SER A 409 -21.66 0.39 1.06
C SER A 409 -22.94 1.16 1.48
N ALA A 410 -24.04 1.03 0.73
CA ALA A 410 -25.27 1.81 0.95
C ALA A 410 -26.52 0.96 1.28
N VAL A 411 -26.79 -0.12 0.54
CA VAL A 411 -28.02 -0.92 0.72
C VAL A 411 -27.73 -2.22 1.49
N GLY A 412 -26.51 -2.74 1.37
CA GLY A 412 -26.05 -3.95 2.05
C GLY A 412 -26.53 -5.24 1.38
N LEU A 413 -25.59 -6.18 1.21
CA LEU A 413 -25.79 -7.52 0.72
C LEU A 413 -25.85 -8.50 1.91
N ALA A 414 -26.96 -9.22 2.05
CA ALA A 414 -27.05 -10.36 2.96
C ALA A 414 -26.59 -11.63 2.24
N VAL A 415 -25.32 -12.02 2.40
CA VAL A 415 -24.72 -13.17 1.71
C VAL A 415 -25.52 -14.44 2.01
N ALA A 416 -26.08 -15.03 0.97
CA ALA A 416 -26.96 -16.20 1.07
C ALA A 416 -26.18 -17.49 1.32
N SER A 417 -26.82 -18.47 1.96
CA SER A 417 -26.22 -19.77 2.23
C SER A 417 -25.73 -20.46 0.95
N GLY A 418 -24.50 -20.97 0.98
CA GLY A 418 -23.88 -21.67 -0.17
C GLY A 418 -23.19 -20.74 -1.17
N THR A 419 -23.09 -19.44 -0.87
CA THR A 419 -22.24 -18.51 -1.62
C THR A 419 -20.77 -18.77 -1.29
N THR A 420 -19.89 -18.60 -2.28
CA THR A 420 -18.43 -18.62 -2.11
C THR A 420 -17.88 -17.21 -2.34
N ILE A 421 -17.12 -16.71 -1.39
CA ILE A 421 -16.28 -15.51 -1.52
C ILE A 421 -14.84 -15.97 -1.28
N ASP A 422 -13.98 -15.78 -2.27
CA ASP A 422 -12.56 -16.19 -2.24
C ASP A 422 -11.71 -14.98 -2.60
N LEU A 423 -10.92 -14.48 -1.65
CA LEU A 423 -10.16 -13.26 -1.85
C LEU A 423 -8.81 -13.50 -2.56
N GLY A 424 -8.43 -14.75 -2.80
CA GLY A 424 -7.27 -15.06 -3.62
C GLY A 424 -5.94 -14.92 -2.86
N ALA A 425 -5.02 -14.11 -3.37
CA ALA A 425 -3.73 -13.88 -2.73
C ALA A 425 -3.47 -12.38 -2.63
N GLY A 426 -2.74 -11.95 -1.61
CA GLY A 426 -2.62 -10.52 -1.31
C GLY A 426 -2.92 -10.28 0.16
N ASN A 427 -2.85 -9.04 0.62
CA ASN A 427 -3.38 -8.69 1.94
C ASN A 427 -4.80 -8.16 1.78
N ASP A 428 -5.75 -9.09 1.76
CA ASP A 428 -7.11 -8.81 1.31
C ASP A 428 -8.02 -8.34 2.44
N LYS A 429 -9.15 -7.72 2.08
CA LYS A 429 -10.11 -7.19 3.04
C LYS A 429 -11.53 -7.60 2.69
N LEU A 430 -12.23 -8.20 3.66
CA LEU A 430 -13.68 -8.36 3.62
C LEU A 430 -14.32 -7.34 4.56
N VAL A 431 -15.04 -6.37 3.98
CA VAL A 431 -15.67 -5.25 4.69
C VAL A 431 -17.17 -5.43 4.73
N ALA A 432 -17.80 -5.15 5.87
CA ALA A 432 -19.24 -5.32 6.01
C ALA A 432 -20.04 -4.28 5.22
N GLY A 433 -19.65 -3.00 5.29
CA GLY A 433 -20.51 -1.91 4.85
C GLY A 433 -21.85 -1.95 5.60
N ALA A 434 -22.96 -1.99 4.87
CA ALA A 434 -24.30 -2.27 5.39
C ALA A 434 -24.71 -3.75 5.27
N GLY A 435 -23.83 -4.61 4.74
CA GLY A 435 -24.07 -6.03 4.49
C GLY A 435 -23.96 -6.94 5.70
N SER A 436 -24.22 -8.24 5.48
CA SER A 436 -24.13 -9.29 6.50
C SER A 436 -23.92 -10.68 5.88
N VAL A 437 -23.58 -11.67 6.71
CA VAL A 437 -23.48 -13.07 6.28
C VAL A 437 -24.51 -13.91 7.02
N VAL A 438 -25.40 -14.59 6.29
CA VAL A 438 -26.43 -15.45 6.89
C VAL A 438 -25.78 -16.67 7.55
N ALA A 439 -26.34 -17.13 8.67
CA ALA A 439 -25.95 -18.37 9.33
C ALA A 439 -25.98 -19.56 8.35
N SER A 440 -24.85 -20.23 8.18
CA SER A 440 -24.66 -21.24 7.16
C SER A 440 -23.50 -22.16 7.50
N THR A 441 -23.55 -23.40 7.00
CA THR A 441 -22.43 -24.35 7.03
C THR A 441 -21.88 -24.68 5.64
N THR A 442 -22.54 -24.19 4.58
CA THR A 442 -22.18 -24.43 3.17
C THR A 442 -21.56 -23.22 2.51
N THR A 443 -21.69 -22.04 3.11
CA THR A 443 -21.02 -20.83 2.66
C THR A 443 -19.52 -20.98 2.91
N VAL A 444 -18.72 -20.51 1.95
CA VAL A 444 -17.26 -20.50 2.05
C VAL A 444 -16.82 -19.06 1.89
N ILE A 445 -16.17 -18.50 2.91
CA ILE A 445 -15.57 -17.18 2.85
C ILE A 445 -14.10 -17.36 3.21
N ASP A 446 -13.23 -17.21 2.23
CA ASP A 446 -11.81 -17.51 2.34
C ASP A 446 -11.00 -16.24 2.08
N GLY A 447 -10.17 -15.84 3.06
CA GLY A 447 -9.21 -14.76 2.91
C GLY A 447 -8.08 -15.12 1.95
N GLY A 448 -7.77 -16.41 1.79
CA GLY A 448 -6.78 -16.87 0.84
C GLY A 448 -5.35 -16.81 1.38
N ALA A 449 -4.42 -16.28 0.59
CA ALA A 449 -3.00 -16.27 0.91
C ALA A 449 -2.46 -14.86 1.13
N GLY A 450 -2.14 -14.54 2.38
CA GLY A 450 -1.43 -13.32 2.75
C GLY A 450 -1.77 -12.94 4.19
N ILE A 451 -1.96 -11.65 4.47
CA ILE A 451 -2.47 -11.18 5.76
C ILE A 451 -3.84 -10.56 5.52
N ASP A 452 -4.87 -11.36 5.75
CA ASP A 452 -6.23 -11.00 5.35
C ASP A 452 -7.03 -10.46 6.52
N SER A 453 -7.85 -9.43 6.25
CA SER A 453 -8.65 -8.72 7.25
C SER A 453 -10.13 -9.05 7.14
N LEU A 454 -10.71 -9.49 8.26
CA LEU A 454 -12.13 -9.75 8.43
C LEU A 454 -12.79 -8.65 9.26
N ASP A 455 -13.84 -8.05 8.73
CA ASP A 455 -14.70 -7.15 9.51
C ASP A 455 -15.51 -7.92 10.57
N SER A 456 -15.29 -7.58 11.84
CA SER A 456 -15.97 -8.20 12.99
C SER A 456 -17.49 -8.03 12.97
N ALA A 457 -18.04 -7.03 12.26
CA ALA A 457 -19.48 -6.85 12.11
C ALA A 457 -20.16 -8.04 11.38
N LEU A 458 -19.38 -8.83 10.63
CA LEU A 458 -19.87 -10.00 9.90
C LEU A 458 -19.95 -11.26 10.76
N VAL A 459 -19.31 -11.28 11.92
CA VAL A 459 -19.14 -12.50 12.72
C VAL A 459 -20.27 -12.64 13.75
N THR A 460 -20.95 -13.78 13.70
CA THR A 460 -21.99 -14.20 14.65
C THR A 460 -21.76 -15.66 15.05
N VAL A 461 -22.37 -16.08 16.16
CA VAL A 461 -22.31 -17.49 16.62
C VAL A 461 -22.79 -18.49 15.56
N GLY A 462 -23.73 -18.07 14.69
CA GLY A 462 -24.31 -18.94 13.67
C GLY A 462 -23.52 -19.03 12.36
N ASN A 463 -22.56 -18.13 12.09
CA ASN A 463 -21.82 -18.09 10.82
C ASN A 463 -20.29 -18.16 10.98
N ALA A 464 -19.73 -18.02 12.19
CA ALA A 464 -18.28 -17.90 12.39
C ALA A 464 -17.44 -19.03 11.76
N GLY A 465 -18.00 -20.25 11.65
CA GLY A 465 -17.33 -21.39 11.04
C GLY A 465 -17.19 -21.33 9.50
N VAL A 466 -17.72 -20.30 8.83
CA VAL A 466 -17.59 -20.12 7.37
C VAL A 466 -16.35 -19.31 6.96
N PHE A 467 -15.76 -18.53 7.88
CA PHE A 467 -14.61 -17.66 7.63
C PHE A 467 -13.30 -18.43 7.80
N ALA A 468 -12.53 -18.56 6.73
CA ALA A 468 -11.26 -19.27 6.68
C ALA A 468 -10.11 -18.33 6.29
N ASN A 469 -8.90 -18.63 6.77
CA ASN A 469 -7.65 -17.95 6.40
C ASN A 469 -7.71 -16.42 6.53
N PHE A 470 -8.19 -15.94 7.68
CA PHE A 470 -8.00 -14.54 8.09
C PHE A 470 -7.00 -14.44 9.24
N GLU A 471 -6.20 -13.38 9.23
CA GLU A 471 -5.14 -13.11 10.21
C GLU A 471 -5.42 -11.84 11.01
N THR A 472 -6.20 -10.91 10.46
CA THR A 472 -6.59 -9.66 11.12
C THR A 472 -8.10 -9.61 11.34
N LEU A 473 -8.52 -9.30 12.56
CA LEU A 473 -9.91 -8.99 12.88
C LEU A 473 -10.07 -7.48 13.04
N SER A 474 -10.81 -6.84 12.14
CA SER A 474 -11.08 -5.40 12.16
C SER A 474 -12.35 -5.09 12.96
N LEU A 475 -12.21 -4.26 14.00
CA LEU A 475 -13.28 -3.80 14.87
C LEU A 475 -13.86 -2.48 14.34
N THR A 476 -14.91 -2.59 13.55
CA THR A 476 -15.53 -1.47 12.81
C THR A 476 -16.84 -0.97 13.43
N THR A 477 -17.42 -1.74 14.36
CA THR A 477 -18.70 -1.44 15.02
C THR A 477 -18.72 -1.97 16.45
N THR A 478 -19.64 -1.47 17.26
CA THR A 478 -19.83 -1.93 18.65
C THR A 478 -20.10 -3.43 18.73
N THR A 479 -19.33 -4.16 19.54
CA THR A 479 -19.65 -5.56 19.89
C THR A 479 -20.69 -5.58 21.01
N ALA A 480 -21.97 -5.39 20.67
CA ALA A 480 -23.06 -5.37 21.67
C ALA A 480 -23.15 -6.68 22.47
N THR A 481 -22.81 -7.80 21.83
CA THR A 481 -22.52 -9.09 22.47
C THR A 481 -21.03 -9.35 22.39
N PRO A 482 -20.37 -9.83 23.46
CA PRO A 482 -18.96 -10.18 23.40
C PRO A 482 -18.67 -11.15 22.25
N LEU A 483 -17.66 -10.81 21.44
CA LEU A 483 -17.27 -11.62 20.28
C LEU A 483 -16.27 -12.70 20.72
N ASP A 484 -16.62 -13.96 20.53
CA ASP A 484 -15.78 -15.09 20.90
C ASP A 484 -14.86 -15.50 19.74
N LEU A 485 -13.55 -15.30 19.92
CA LEU A 485 -12.54 -15.57 18.90
C LEU A 485 -12.29 -17.08 18.70
N ASP A 486 -12.65 -17.93 19.65
CA ASP A 486 -12.56 -19.39 19.47
C ASP A 486 -13.58 -19.90 18.42
N LEU A 487 -14.58 -19.09 18.05
CA LEU A 487 -15.54 -19.44 16.99
C LEU A 487 -14.94 -19.38 15.58
N LEU A 488 -13.88 -18.58 15.38
CA LEU A 488 -13.17 -18.42 14.11
C LEU A 488 -12.18 -19.58 13.87
N THR A 489 -12.67 -20.81 13.99
CA THR A 489 -11.86 -22.04 14.03
C THR A 489 -11.05 -22.35 12.76
N LYS A 490 -11.38 -21.72 11.64
CA LYS A 490 -10.67 -21.89 10.35
C LYS A 490 -9.73 -20.73 10.03
N SER A 491 -9.61 -19.75 10.92
CA SER A 491 -8.78 -18.57 10.75
C SER A 491 -7.75 -18.48 11.88
N THR A 492 -6.56 -17.98 11.60
CA THR A 492 -5.49 -17.81 12.60
C THR A 492 -5.31 -16.34 12.87
N ILE A 493 -6.25 -15.75 13.61
CA ILE A 493 -6.18 -14.33 13.98
C ILE A 493 -4.92 -14.10 14.82
N THR A 494 -4.02 -13.25 14.31
CA THR A 494 -2.78 -12.79 14.94
C THR A 494 -2.84 -11.30 15.29
N SER A 495 -3.71 -10.54 14.63
CA SER A 495 -3.91 -9.11 14.90
C SER A 495 -5.38 -8.77 15.11
N ILE A 496 -5.67 -7.91 16.07
CA ILE A 496 -6.97 -7.32 16.32
C ILE A 496 -6.82 -5.82 16.08
N ALA A 497 -7.45 -5.29 15.04
CA ALA A 497 -7.36 -3.89 14.68
C ALA A 497 -8.59 -3.11 15.18
N LYS A 498 -8.37 -2.11 16.03
CA LYS A 498 -9.42 -1.21 16.49
C LYS A 498 -9.60 -0.05 15.51
N ASP A 499 -10.47 -0.24 14.52
CA ASP A 499 -10.67 0.70 13.41
C ASP A 499 -11.84 1.69 13.61
N ASN A 500 -12.73 1.44 14.58
CA ASN A 500 -13.86 2.33 14.91
C ASN A 500 -13.91 2.80 16.39
N ASP A 501 -14.52 3.97 16.63
CA ASP A 501 -14.82 4.50 17.96
C ASP A 501 -16.10 3.93 18.57
N ALA A 502 -16.05 2.62 18.83
CA ALA A 502 -17.06 1.90 19.56
C ALA A 502 -16.46 1.18 20.77
N ALA A 503 -17.34 0.75 21.67
CA ALA A 503 -16.97 -0.15 22.76
C ALA A 503 -16.84 -1.57 22.21
N HIS A 504 -15.72 -2.23 22.54
CA HIS A 504 -15.44 -3.59 22.09
C HIS A 504 -15.17 -4.51 23.27
N THR A 505 -15.71 -5.73 23.21
CA THR A 505 -15.50 -6.79 24.19
C THR A 505 -15.29 -8.09 23.44
N LEU A 506 -14.11 -8.68 23.61
CA LEU A 506 -13.69 -9.91 22.94
C LEU A 506 -13.46 -11.00 23.99
N LEU A 507 -13.87 -12.21 23.69
CA LEU A 507 -13.66 -13.41 24.51
C LEU A 507 -12.63 -14.33 23.85
N ASN A 508 -11.96 -15.13 24.67
CA ASN A 508 -10.99 -16.14 24.26
C ASN A 508 -9.85 -15.57 23.40
N VAL A 509 -9.42 -14.35 23.72
CA VAL A 509 -8.23 -13.72 23.15
C VAL A 509 -7.00 -14.56 23.51
N LYS A 510 -6.03 -14.69 22.60
CA LYS A 510 -4.80 -15.47 22.78
C LYS A 510 -3.60 -14.54 22.94
N LYS A 511 -2.57 -14.98 23.67
CA LYS A 511 -1.35 -14.16 23.87
C LYS A 511 -0.52 -14.00 22.60
N SER A 512 -0.68 -14.91 21.64
CA SER A 512 -0.08 -14.78 20.31
C SER A 512 -0.73 -13.69 19.45
N GLN A 513 -1.87 -13.14 19.88
CA GLN A 513 -2.50 -12.00 19.21
C GLN A 513 -1.90 -10.68 19.70
N SER A 514 -2.08 -9.63 18.91
CA SER A 514 -1.80 -8.25 19.32
C SER A 514 -3.01 -7.36 19.08
N LEU A 515 -3.08 -6.24 19.80
CA LEU A 515 -4.09 -5.20 19.59
C LEU A 515 -3.43 -4.01 18.88
N THR A 516 -3.93 -3.63 17.71
CA THR A 516 -3.52 -2.40 17.02
C THR A 516 -4.61 -1.33 17.16
N ILE A 517 -4.22 -0.12 17.57
CA ILE A 517 -5.12 1.03 17.71
C ILE A 517 -5.05 1.92 16.47
N ASN A 518 -6.16 1.98 15.73
CA ASN A 518 -6.31 2.75 14.49
C ASN A 518 -7.40 3.83 14.57
N THR A 519 -7.88 4.16 15.75
CA THR A 519 -8.82 5.28 15.94
C THR A 519 -8.71 5.87 17.35
N SER A 520 -8.86 7.19 17.46
CA SER A 520 -8.86 7.92 18.75
C SER A 520 -10.26 7.94 19.32
N VAL A 521 -10.43 7.67 20.62
CA VAL A 521 -11.71 7.22 21.14
C VAL A 521 -12.14 7.71 22.51
N ALA A 522 -13.47 7.75 22.69
CA ALA A 522 -14.11 7.90 24.00
C ALA A 522 -14.49 6.54 24.65
N ASN A 523 -14.41 5.43 23.92
CA ASN A 523 -14.93 4.13 24.35
C ASN A 523 -13.86 3.09 24.67
N ALA A 524 -14.16 2.20 25.62
CA ALA A 524 -13.25 1.18 26.14
C ALA A 524 -13.15 -0.07 25.24
N THR A 525 -11.99 -0.73 25.30
CA THR A 525 -11.73 -2.05 24.71
C THR A 525 -11.45 -3.06 25.83
N THR A 526 -12.18 -4.16 25.85
CA THR A 526 -12.01 -5.23 26.85
C THR A 526 -11.61 -6.52 26.14
N LEU A 527 -10.44 -7.03 26.48
CA LEU A 527 -9.92 -8.30 25.97
C LEU A 527 -9.95 -9.32 27.11
N THR A 528 -10.85 -10.30 27.01
CA THR A 528 -10.87 -11.44 27.94
C THR A 528 -10.05 -12.57 27.33
N PHE A 529 -8.88 -12.82 27.89
CA PHE A 529 -8.02 -13.90 27.45
C PHE A 529 -8.60 -15.28 27.75
N LYS A 530 -8.31 -16.24 26.89
CA LYS A 530 -8.66 -17.64 27.13
C LYS A 530 -7.94 -18.12 28.39
N ALA A 531 -8.65 -18.77 29.31
CA ALA A 531 -8.09 -19.15 30.60
C ALA A 531 -6.83 -20.04 30.51
N SER A 532 -6.70 -20.86 29.46
CA SER A 532 -5.49 -21.67 29.23
C SER A 532 -4.27 -20.84 28.79
N GLU A 533 -4.51 -19.65 28.24
CA GLU A 533 -3.45 -18.71 27.85
C GLU A 533 -2.91 -18.03 29.10
N VAL A 534 -3.77 -17.48 29.97
CA VAL A 534 -3.36 -16.67 31.15
C VAL A 534 -3.27 -17.45 32.46
N ALA A 535 -2.96 -18.75 32.40
CA ALA A 535 -2.74 -19.57 33.60
C ALA A 535 -1.30 -19.47 34.13
N GLY A 536 -0.42 -18.77 33.42
CA GLY A 536 0.99 -18.62 33.74
C GLY A 536 1.22 -17.59 34.84
N THR A 537 2.49 -17.20 35.00
CA THR A 537 2.88 -16.08 35.88
C THR A 537 3.84 -15.11 35.19
N ALA A 538 3.96 -15.26 33.86
CA ALA A 538 4.88 -14.56 32.96
C ALA A 538 4.22 -14.37 31.59
N ASP A 539 2.93 -14.11 31.60
CA ASP A 539 2.09 -13.91 30.44
C ASP A 539 2.35 -12.53 29.86
N ALA A 540 2.41 -12.43 28.53
CA ALA A 540 2.78 -11.21 27.83
C ALA A 540 1.80 -10.90 26.71
N TYR A 541 1.53 -9.60 26.51
CA TYR A 541 0.67 -9.11 25.45
C TYR A 541 1.19 -7.79 24.87
N THR A 542 0.99 -7.60 23.57
CA THR A 542 1.46 -6.42 22.83
C THR A 542 0.30 -5.58 22.32
N ILE A 543 0.41 -4.27 22.53
CA ILE A 543 -0.49 -3.25 22.02
C ILE A 543 0.30 -2.30 21.14
N ASN A 544 -0.18 -2.04 19.93
CA ASN A 544 0.45 -1.17 18.94
C ASN A 544 -0.42 0.05 18.66
N PHE A 545 0.22 1.18 18.41
CA PHE A 545 -0.38 2.37 17.82
C PHE A 545 0.12 2.50 16.38
N ASP A 546 -0.72 2.27 15.36
CA ASP A 546 -0.20 2.19 13.98
C ASP A 546 -0.70 3.32 13.05
N LYS A 547 -1.78 4.02 13.41
CA LYS A 547 -2.40 5.04 12.54
C LYS A 547 -1.65 6.38 12.51
N GLU A 548 -1.61 6.98 11.32
CA GLU A 548 -1.22 8.38 11.13
C GLU A 548 -2.33 9.37 11.53
N THR A 549 -2.01 10.37 12.34
CA THR A 549 -2.95 11.43 12.72
C THR A 549 -2.32 12.82 12.61
N THR A 550 -3.15 13.85 12.50
CA THR A 550 -2.70 15.26 12.39
C THR A 550 -3.14 16.05 13.62
N GLY A 551 -2.17 16.59 14.38
CA GLY A 551 -2.37 17.73 15.28
C GLY A 551 -3.23 17.51 16.54
N ALA A 552 -3.29 16.29 17.09
CA ALA A 552 -4.06 16.01 18.31
C ALA A 552 -3.46 14.85 19.14
N THR A 553 -3.89 14.76 20.41
CA THR A 553 -3.72 13.55 21.22
C THR A 553 -4.53 12.41 20.61
N PHE A 554 -3.88 11.26 20.39
CA PHE A 554 -4.51 10.05 19.90
C PHE A 554 -4.75 9.09 21.06
N ASP A 555 -5.98 9.06 21.56
CA ASP A 555 -6.34 8.36 22.80
C ASP A 555 -6.97 6.99 22.50
N ALA A 556 -6.32 5.92 22.94
CA ALA A 556 -6.85 4.55 22.93
C ALA A 556 -7.90 4.32 24.04
N ASN A 557 -8.08 5.29 24.93
CA ASN A 557 -8.94 5.24 26.11
C ASN A 557 -8.58 4.04 27.00
N ILE A 558 -9.57 3.39 27.61
CA ILE A 558 -9.38 2.24 28.48
C ILE A 558 -9.18 0.96 27.66
N VAL A 559 -8.06 0.29 27.89
CA VAL A 559 -7.79 -1.07 27.42
C VAL A 559 -7.65 -1.98 28.64
N THR A 560 -8.57 -2.94 28.76
CA THR A 560 -8.58 -3.95 29.83
C THR A 560 -8.04 -5.27 29.30
N ILE A 561 -7.00 -5.79 29.93
CA ILE A 561 -6.23 -6.97 29.52
C ILE A 561 -5.91 -7.89 30.70
N ASP A 562 -6.89 -8.17 31.56
CA ASP A 562 -6.70 -8.94 32.79
C ASP A 562 -5.95 -10.27 32.58
N GLY A 563 -5.01 -10.56 33.47
CA GLY A 563 -4.23 -11.79 33.48
C GLY A 563 -2.89 -11.71 32.73
N ILE A 564 -2.40 -10.51 32.41
CA ILE A 564 -1.14 -10.31 31.68
C ILE A 564 -0.07 -9.70 32.59
N GLU A 565 1.01 -10.45 32.87
CA GLU A 565 2.09 -9.91 33.70
C GLU A 565 2.97 -8.87 33.00
N THR A 566 3.21 -9.02 31.70
CA THR A 566 4.09 -8.13 30.93
C THR A 566 3.34 -7.51 29.76
N VAL A 567 3.08 -6.23 29.86
CA VAL A 567 2.41 -5.47 28.80
C VAL A 567 3.46 -4.73 28.00
N THR A 568 3.44 -4.87 26.68
CA THR A 568 4.26 -4.07 25.77
C THR A 568 3.36 -3.09 25.02
N VAL A 569 3.70 -1.80 25.06
CA VAL A 569 3.03 -0.77 24.28
C VAL A 569 4.02 -0.15 23.30
N ASN A 570 3.76 -0.34 22.01
CA ASN A 570 4.54 0.26 20.93
C ASN A 570 3.85 1.56 20.49
N SER A 571 4.39 2.69 20.95
CA SER A 571 3.94 4.04 20.58
C SER A 571 4.50 4.40 19.19
N LEU A 572 3.88 3.82 18.15
CA LEU A 572 4.20 4.07 16.75
C LEU A 572 3.11 4.97 16.11
N GLY A 573 3.05 5.01 14.77
CA GLY A 573 2.06 5.75 13.99
C GLY A 573 2.49 7.19 13.68
N LYS A 574 2.36 7.65 12.42
CA LYS A 574 2.85 8.97 12.01
C LYS A 574 1.96 10.08 12.56
N THR A 575 2.30 10.59 13.72
CA THR A 575 1.90 11.93 14.06
C THR A 575 2.74 12.92 13.24
N SER A 576 2.12 13.92 12.63
CA SER A 576 2.81 14.82 11.69
C SER A 576 3.78 15.79 12.39
N ALA A 577 3.68 15.94 13.72
CA ALA A 577 4.57 16.77 14.53
C ALA A 577 5.15 16.01 15.73
N ALA A 578 6.35 16.41 16.15
CA ALA A 578 7.03 15.90 17.35
C ALA A 578 6.29 16.17 18.68
N THR A 579 5.22 16.98 18.64
CA THR A 579 4.38 17.35 19.81
C THR A 579 3.13 16.50 19.98
N ASP A 580 2.78 15.70 18.99
CA ASP A 580 1.61 14.84 19.05
C ASP A 580 1.89 13.65 20.00
N THR A 581 0.84 13.20 20.70
CA THR A 581 0.97 12.27 21.84
C THR A 581 -0.07 11.17 21.75
N ASN A 582 0.38 9.92 21.75
CA ASN A 582 -0.49 8.77 21.98
C ASN A 582 -0.93 8.76 23.45
N LYS A 583 -2.12 8.24 23.75
CA LYS A 583 -2.58 8.11 25.12
C LYS A 583 -3.26 6.77 25.31
N ILE A 584 -3.01 6.13 26.45
CA ILE A 584 -3.66 4.87 26.81
C ILE A 584 -3.92 4.81 28.30
N THR A 585 -5.10 4.28 28.66
CA THR A 585 -5.43 3.88 30.02
C THR A 585 -5.40 2.36 30.11
N LEU A 586 -4.47 1.79 30.87
CA LEU A 586 -4.34 0.34 31.02
C LEU A 586 -5.01 -0.16 32.30
N LYS A 587 -5.74 -1.27 32.20
CA LYS A 587 -6.29 -2.02 33.33
C LYS A 587 -5.89 -3.48 33.25
N ASP A 588 -5.24 -3.93 34.31
CA ASP A 588 -4.88 -5.33 34.50
C ASP A 588 -4.45 -5.52 35.94
N ALA A 589 -5.18 -6.32 36.71
CA ALA A 589 -4.84 -6.57 38.11
C ALA A 589 -3.56 -7.41 38.30
N ASP A 590 -3.13 -8.15 37.28
CA ASP A 590 -2.02 -9.11 37.35
C ASP A 590 -0.70 -8.54 36.79
N ALA A 591 -0.72 -7.33 36.21
CA ALA A 591 0.46 -6.68 35.65
C ALA A 591 1.62 -6.53 36.66
N LYS A 592 2.82 -6.87 36.17
CA LYS A 592 4.11 -6.80 36.89
C LYS A 592 5.13 -5.91 36.17
N SER A 593 5.01 -5.80 34.85
CA SER A 593 5.89 -5.00 34.02
C SER A 593 5.12 -4.32 32.89
N LEU A 594 5.48 -3.07 32.62
CA LEU A 594 5.08 -2.35 31.43
C LEU A 594 6.34 -1.97 30.64
N VAL A 595 6.39 -2.34 29.37
CA VAL A 595 7.46 -1.97 28.44
C VAL A 595 6.89 -1.00 27.41
N ILE A 596 7.57 0.11 27.17
CA ILE A 596 7.19 1.12 26.18
C ILE A 596 8.31 1.22 25.15
N THR A 597 7.93 1.18 23.87
CA THR A 597 8.84 1.42 22.75
C THR A 597 8.22 2.41 21.76
N GLY A 598 9.02 2.83 20.78
CA GLY A 598 8.54 3.63 19.66
C GLY A 598 9.17 5.02 19.59
N ASP A 599 8.63 5.84 18.70
CA ASP A 599 9.18 7.14 18.31
C ASP A 599 8.14 8.26 18.41
N LYS A 600 7.08 8.03 19.20
CA LYS A 600 5.99 8.98 19.45
C LYS A 600 5.76 9.15 20.94
N ASN A 601 5.49 10.39 21.35
CA ASN A 601 5.22 10.69 22.76
C ASN A 601 4.02 9.87 23.24
N ILE A 602 4.02 9.44 24.49
CA ILE A 602 2.89 8.70 25.05
C ILE A 602 2.51 9.18 26.46
N GLU A 603 1.22 9.42 26.68
CA GLU A 603 0.63 9.60 28.00
C GLU A 603 0.06 8.29 28.52
N LEU A 604 0.54 7.87 29.68
CA LEU A 604 0.14 6.64 30.35
C LEU A 604 -0.76 6.95 31.54
N VAL A 605 -1.93 6.30 31.58
CA VAL A 605 -2.81 6.26 32.74
C VAL A 605 -2.90 4.81 33.21
N LEU A 606 -2.42 4.53 34.42
CA LEU A 606 -2.28 3.17 34.93
C LEU A 606 -3.38 2.88 35.96
N GLY A 607 -4.50 2.33 35.49
CA GLY A 607 -5.73 2.14 36.26
C GLY A 607 -6.61 3.40 36.37
N THR A 608 -7.87 3.22 36.79
CA THR A 608 -8.87 4.29 36.94
C THR A 608 -9.29 4.53 38.38
N ALA A 609 -9.05 3.59 39.28
CA ALA A 609 -9.34 3.71 40.70
C ALA A 609 -8.48 2.74 41.51
N THR A 610 -8.36 2.96 42.82
CA THR A 610 -7.62 2.10 43.75
C THR A 610 -8.39 0.84 44.15
N THR A 611 -9.56 0.58 43.56
CA THR A 611 -10.37 -0.61 43.82
C THR A 611 -9.88 -1.78 42.98
N ALA A 612 -9.95 -3.00 43.53
CA ALA A 612 -9.59 -4.22 42.80
C ALA A 612 -10.28 -4.28 41.43
N GLY A 613 -9.53 -4.69 40.39
CA GLY A 613 -9.99 -4.73 38.99
C GLY A 613 -10.03 -3.36 38.29
N ASN A 614 -9.64 -2.27 38.96
CA ASN A 614 -9.49 -0.94 38.35
C ASN A 614 -8.07 -0.39 38.41
N THR A 615 -7.13 -1.17 38.95
CA THR A 615 -5.72 -0.82 39.06
C THR A 615 -4.93 -1.37 37.86
N PHE A 616 -3.68 -0.93 37.75
CA PHE A 616 -2.66 -1.61 36.95
C PHE A 616 -1.67 -2.27 37.91
N GLY A 617 -1.68 -3.60 37.95
CA GLY A 617 -1.12 -4.43 39.00
C GLY A 617 -1.94 -4.42 40.30
N THR A 618 -1.66 -5.39 41.17
CA THR A 618 -2.22 -5.48 42.52
C THR A 618 -1.09 -5.27 43.53
N ASN A 619 -1.30 -4.38 44.51
CA ASN A 619 -0.33 -4.18 45.59
C ASN A 619 0.04 -5.52 46.24
N SER A 620 1.35 -5.81 46.30
CA SER A 620 1.84 -6.95 47.04
C SER A 620 1.54 -6.77 48.54
N ALA A 621 0.87 -7.78 49.13
CA ALA A 621 0.51 -7.77 50.55
C ALA A 621 1.48 -8.60 51.41
N ALA A 622 2.30 -9.44 50.78
CA ALA A 622 3.22 -10.35 51.46
C ALA A 622 4.54 -10.48 50.68
N ALA A 623 5.65 -10.51 51.42
CA ALA A 623 6.98 -10.65 50.81
C ALA A 623 7.08 -11.91 49.93
N GLY A 624 7.57 -11.73 48.70
CA GLY A 624 7.77 -12.82 47.75
C GLY A 624 6.52 -13.38 47.08
N ASP A 625 5.35 -12.75 47.19
CA ASP A 625 4.11 -13.20 46.52
C ASP A 625 4.10 -12.97 45.00
N GLY A 626 5.13 -12.28 44.48
CA GLY A 626 5.35 -12.02 43.08
C GLY A 626 4.30 -11.13 42.43
N LYS A 627 3.52 -10.35 43.20
CA LYS A 627 2.48 -9.45 42.69
C LYS A 627 2.96 -8.01 42.56
N GLY A 628 2.23 -7.26 41.74
CA GLY A 628 2.39 -5.82 41.57
C GLY A 628 3.46 -5.46 40.56
N VAL A 629 3.36 -4.22 40.08
CA VAL A 629 4.25 -3.62 39.11
C VAL A 629 5.59 -3.34 39.78
N ALA A 630 6.63 -3.98 39.25
CA ALA A 630 8.02 -3.76 39.62
C ALA A 630 8.73 -2.81 38.64
N THR A 631 8.31 -2.80 37.37
CA THR A 631 8.98 -2.04 36.31
C THR A 631 8.00 -1.36 35.37
N ILE A 632 8.26 -0.09 35.07
CA ILE A 632 7.74 0.64 33.90
C ILE A 632 8.99 1.06 33.11
N ASP A 633 9.22 0.45 31.96
CA ASP A 633 10.47 0.57 31.21
C ASP A 633 10.22 1.15 29.81
N ALA A 634 10.52 2.44 29.64
CA ALA A 634 10.51 3.14 28.37
C ALA A 634 11.92 3.40 27.82
N SER A 635 12.94 2.68 28.29
CA SER A 635 14.35 2.90 27.87
C SER A 635 14.60 2.67 26.39
N ALA A 636 13.72 1.94 25.71
CA ALA A 636 13.74 1.75 24.26
C ALA A 636 12.94 2.81 23.48
N SER A 637 12.23 3.72 24.16
CA SER A 637 11.51 4.83 23.54
C SER A 637 12.47 5.93 23.12
N THR A 638 12.30 6.43 21.89
CA THR A 638 13.03 7.60 21.40
C THR A 638 12.25 8.91 21.57
N ALA A 639 11.00 8.81 22.03
CA ALA A 639 10.12 9.93 22.33
C ALA A 639 9.73 9.94 23.83
N GLY A 640 9.14 11.04 24.28
CA GLY A 640 8.86 11.29 25.68
C GLY A 640 7.68 10.50 26.24
N ILE A 641 7.80 10.00 27.47
CA ILE A 641 6.71 9.42 28.24
C ILE A 641 6.14 10.42 29.24
N LYS A 642 4.83 10.36 29.45
CA LYS A 642 4.13 11.16 30.45
C LYS A 642 3.30 10.28 31.38
N ILE A 643 3.66 10.27 32.65
CA ILE A 643 2.89 9.63 33.73
C ILE A 643 2.33 10.75 34.61
N THR A 644 1.02 10.87 34.67
CA THR A 644 0.35 11.93 35.44
C THR A 644 0.17 11.58 36.91
N THR A 645 0.08 10.29 37.25
CA THR A 645 -0.04 9.78 38.61
C THR A 645 0.15 8.26 38.65
N LEU A 646 0.66 7.72 39.77
CA LEU A 646 0.79 6.28 40.05
C LEU A 646 -0.16 5.81 41.17
N VAL A 647 -1.12 6.64 41.60
CA VAL A 647 -2.02 6.30 42.72
C VAL A 647 -2.83 5.02 42.51
N ASN A 648 -3.08 4.65 41.24
CA ASN A 648 -3.83 3.47 40.85
C ASN A 648 -2.91 2.30 40.42
N THR A 649 -1.60 2.43 40.58
CA THR A 649 -0.63 1.38 40.29
C THR A 649 -0.43 0.50 41.52
N GLY A 650 -0.68 -0.79 41.38
CA GLY A 650 -0.40 -1.77 42.42
C GLY A 650 1.09 -2.09 42.43
N ASN A 651 1.82 -1.65 43.45
CA ASN A 651 3.29 -1.75 43.46
C ASN A 651 3.77 -3.11 44.00
N ALA A 652 4.91 -3.58 43.47
CA ALA A 652 5.59 -4.76 43.98
C ALA A 652 6.24 -4.51 45.36
N GLU A 653 6.46 -5.58 46.13
CA GLU A 653 6.97 -5.50 47.51
C GLU A 653 8.38 -4.88 47.61
N ASN A 654 9.23 -5.13 46.62
CA ASN A 654 10.58 -4.56 46.55
C ASN A 654 10.61 -3.12 46.01
N GLY A 655 9.46 -2.59 45.58
CA GLY A 655 9.34 -1.25 45.02
C GLY A 655 9.06 -1.22 43.52
N LEU A 656 9.15 -0.01 42.96
CA LEU A 656 8.89 0.30 41.55
C LEU A 656 10.12 0.96 40.93
N THR A 657 10.51 0.50 39.74
CA THR A 657 11.51 1.15 38.89
C THR A 657 10.82 1.73 37.67
N ILE A 658 11.07 3.00 37.38
CA ILE A 658 10.57 3.70 36.20
C ILE A 658 11.78 4.12 35.37
N LYS A 659 11.81 3.73 34.11
CA LYS A 659 12.82 4.17 33.15
C LYS A 659 12.15 4.97 32.05
N GLY A 660 12.60 6.19 31.85
CA GLY A 660 12.32 7.02 30.69
C GLY A 660 13.18 6.61 29.49
N GLY A 661 13.08 7.40 28.42
CA GLY A 661 13.73 7.14 27.14
C GLY A 661 14.73 8.23 26.75
N ALA A 662 14.92 8.42 25.45
CA ALA A 662 15.75 9.52 24.93
C ALA A 662 14.97 10.83 24.73
N GLY A 663 13.64 10.79 24.82
CA GLY A 663 12.76 11.94 24.66
C GLY A 663 12.51 12.67 25.99
N VAL A 664 11.73 13.76 25.94
CA VAL A 664 11.36 14.58 27.10
C VAL A 664 10.37 13.83 27.98
N ASP A 665 10.81 13.35 29.14
CA ASP A 665 9.99 12.57 30.04
C ASP A 665 9.37 13.41 31.16
N SER A 666 8.11 13.12 31.49
CA SER A 666 7.34 13.82 32.53
C SER A 666 6.70 12.82 33.48
N ILE A 667 7.30 12.64 34.65
CA ILE A 667 6.86 11.65 35.65
C ILE A 667 6.35 12.35 36.90
N THR A 668 5.05 12.22 37.17
CA THR A 668 4.43 12.61 38.45
C THR A 668 3.97 11.37 39.20
N THR A 669 4.50 11.15 40.41
CA THR A 669 4.22 9.90 41.14
C THR A 669 2.85 9.88 41.80
N GLY A 670 2.36 11.02 42.29
CA GLY A 670 1.24 11.03 43.22
C GLY A 670 1.56 10.30 44.53
N ALA A 671 0.52 9.91 45.28
CA ALA A 671 0.63 9.11 46.49
C ALA A 671 0.93 7.64 46.15
N THR A 672 2.22 7.31 46.03
CA THR A 672 2.68 5.93 45.82
C THR A 672 2.80 5.16 47.13
N THR A 673 2.56 3.85 47.07
CA THR A 673 2.72 2.84 48.16
C THR A 673 3.98 1.99 48.02
N ALA A 674 4.83 2.27 47.03
CA ALA A 674 6.05 1.52 46.79
C ALA A 674 7.06 1.69 47.95
N LYS A 675 7.56 0.58 48.50
CA LYS A 675 8.60 0.61 49.56
C LYS A 675 9.89 1.29 49.11
N ALA A 676 10.29 1.03 47.87
CA ALA A 676 11.38 1.73 47.18
C ALA A 676 10.88 2.27 45.83
N LEU A 677 11.45 3.39 45.41
CA LEU A 677 11.16 4.00 44.11
C LEU A 677 12.47 4.37 43.44
N THR A 678 12.70 3.86 42.24
CA THR A 678 13.83 4.23 41.38
C THR A 678 13.29 4.87 40.10
N ILE A 679 13.81 6.04 39.73
CA ILE A 679 13.45 6.73 38.49
C ILE A 679 14.73 7.03 37.72
N GLU A 680 14.78 6.66 36.45
CA GLU A 680 15.90 6.89 35.52
C GLU A 680 15.33 7.50 34.23
N THR A 681 15.41 8.81 34.00
CA THR A 681 14.67 9.43 32.86
C THR A 681 15.43 9.42 31.55
N GLY A 682 16.74 9.67 31.51
CA GLY A 682 17.54 9.35 30.33
C GLY A 682 18.26 10.56 29.75
N ALA A 683 17.95 10.98 28.53
CA ALA A 683 18.68 12.06 27.82
C ALA A 683 17.81 13.27 27.45
N GLY A 684 16.53 13.25 27.80
CA GLY A 684 15.57 14.31 27.53
C GLY A 684 15.72 15.50 28.48
N ILE A 685 14.93 16.55 28.28
CA ILE A 685 14.79 17.60 29.29
C ILE A 685 13.67 17.14 30.24
N ASP A 686 14.04 16.42 31.28
CA ASP A 686 13.09 15.61 32.01
C ASP A 686 12.49 16.35 33.21
N THR A 687 11.25 16.01 33.54
CA THR A 687 10.52 16.58 34.68
C THR A 687 10.04 15.47 35.60
N ILE A 688 10.51 15.48 36.84
CA ILE A 688 10.19 14.48 37.87
C ILE A 688 9.54 15.18 39.05
N ASN A 689 8.31 14.81 39.38
CA ASN A 689 7.54 15.38 40.48
C ASN A 689 7.20 14.34 41.55
N LEU A 690 7.84 14.50 42.71
CA LEU A 690 7.74 13.65 43.89
C LEU A 690 6.98 14.29 45.06
N THR A 691 6.31 15.44 44.86
CA THR A 691 5.69 16.21 45.96
C THR A 691 4.75 15.39 46.83
N SER A 692 4.09 14.39 46.22
CA SER A 692 3.10 13.52 46.88
C SER A 692 3.61 12.12 47.22
N ALA A 693 4.90 11.82 47.03
CA ALA A 693 5.48 10.51 47.35
C ALA A 693 5.65 10.32 48.88
N THR A 694 4.56 9.99 49.58
CA THR A 694 4.47 10.04 51.05
C THR A 694 4.76 8.74 51.79
N THR A 695 4.88 7.60 51.11
CA THR A 695 4.96 6.28 51.80
C THR A 695 6.14 5.38 51.40
N ALA A 696 7.11 5.91 50.64
CA ALA A 696 8.35 5.18 50.39
C ALA A 696 9.13 5.03 51.71
N THR A 697 9.15 3.82 52.27
CA THR A 697 9.75 3.54 53.58
C THR A 697 11.25 3.30 53.53
N ASP A 698 11.77 2.89 52.37
CA ASP A 698 13.16 2.46 52.23
C ASP A 698 13.99 3.54 51.51
N LYS A 699 13.80 3.73 50.19
CA LYS A 699 14.62 4.66 49.39
C LYS A 699 13.86 5.22 48.19
N ILE A 700 13.98 6.52 47.96
CA ILE A 700 13.75 7.15 46.67
C ILE A 700 15.11 7.42 46.03
N ILE A 701 15.32 6.91 44.82
CA ILE A 701 16.52 7.10 44.01
C ILE A 701 16.10 7.68 42.67
N VAL A 702 16.73 8.78 42.27
CA VAL A 702 16.50 9.41 40.97
C VAL A 702 17.83 9.56 40.25
N ASN A 703 17.84 9.23 38.97
CA ASN A 703 18.85 9.60 37.99
C ASN A 703 18.15 10.35 36.85
N ALA A 704 18.33 11.66 36.78
CA ALA A 704 17.65 12.47 35.77
C ALA A 704 18.32 12.31 34.39
N GLY A 705 19.66 12.30 34.37
CA GLY A 705 20.43 11.74 33.26
C GLY A 705 21.16 12.82 32.48
N ALA A 706 20.83 13.06 31.22
CA ALA A 706 21.38 14.18 30.46
C ALA A 706 20.24 15.09 30.01
N GLY A 707 20.47 16.40 29.96
CA GLY A 707 19.41 17.37 29.73
C GLY A 707 19.38 18.42 30.83
N ASP A 708 18.60 19.49 30.67
CA ASP A 708 18.42 20.48 31.73
C ASP A 708 17.22 20.04 32.60
N ASP A 709 17.44 19.09 33.50
CA ASP A 709 16.35 18.36 34.17
C ASP A 709 15.74 19.13 35.34
N THR A 710 14.50 18.79 35.70
CA THR A 710 13.81 19.36 36.87
C THR A 710 13.27 18.27 37.79
N VAL A 711 13.74 18.25 39.03
CA VAL A 711 13.29 17.32 40.07
C VAL A 711 12.64 18.08 41.23
N THR A 712 11.35 17.83 41.49
CA THR A 712 10.61 18.45 42.60
C THR A 712 10.39 17.46 43.73
N LEU A 713 10.85 17.77 44.94
CA LEU A 713 10.79 16.86 46.08
C LEU A 713 9.52 17.05 46.93
N GLY A 714 9.12 15.96 47.60
CA GLY A 714 8.22 15.98 48.76
C GLY A 714 8.98 15.81 50.08
N ALA A 715 8.24 15.70 51.19
CA ALA A 715 8.81 15.58 52.55
C ALA A 715 9.72 14.35 52.77
N THR A 716 9.55 13.30 51.96
CA THR A 716 10.35 12.07 52.04
C THR A 716 11.79 12.29 51.58
N GLY A 717 12.03 13.22 50.65
CA GLY A 717 13.34 13.43 50.03
C GLY A 717 13.82 12.21 49.22
N GLY A 718 15.13 11.98 49.18
CA GLY A 718 15.73 10.90 48.41
C GLY A 718 17.23 11.07 48.14
N THR A 719 17.76 10.20 47.27
CA THR A 719 19.09 10.31 46.68
C THR A 719 18.97 10.63 45.19
N PHE A 720 19.64 11.67 44.75
CA PHE A 720 19.47 12.26 43.42
C PHE A 720 20.81 12.33 42.70
N THR A 721 20.84 11.79 41.49
CA THR A 721 21.89 11.99 40.49
C THR A 721 21.24 12.87 39.42
N LEU A 722 21.73 14.10 39.27
CA LEU A 722 21.15 15.05 38.33
C LEU A 722 21.68 14.77 36.93
N GLY A 723 22.97 14.48 36.83
CA GLY A 723 23.64 14.08 35.62
C GLY A 723 24.18 15.27 34.83
N ALA A 724 24.12 15.20 33.50
CA ALA A 724 24.78 16.16 32.62
C ALA A 724 23.81 17.22 32.10
N GLY A 725 24.01 18.47 32.47
CA GLY A 725 23.20 19.59 31.99
C GLY A 725 23.22 20.73 32.99
N LYS A 726 22.17 21.55 32.99
CA LYS A 726 21.94 22.55 34.03
C LYS A 726 20.67 22.20 34.77
N ASP A 727 20.83 21.35 35.77
CA ASP A 727 19.70 20.72 36.42
C ASP A 727 19.11 21.60 37.52
N THR A 728 17.83 21.39 37.82
CA THR A 728 17.13 22.08 38.90
C THR A 728 16.51 21.08 39.86
N ILE A 729 16.90 21.12 41.12
CA ILE A 729 16.27 20.34 42.19
C ILE A 729 15.57 21.26 43.20
N ILE A 730 14.25 21.07 43.35
CA ILE A 730 13.41 21.86 44.24
C ILE A 730 13.25 21.12 45.57
N VAL A 731 13.87 21.66 46.62
CA VAL A 731 14.03 21.00 47.93
C VAL A 731 13.14 21.58 49.03
N SER A 732 12.36 22.62 48.74
CA SER A 732 11.60 23.41 49.72
C SER A 732 10.66 22.59 50.62
N SER A 733 10.19 21.43 50.15
CA SER A 733 9.28 20.55 50.89
C SER A 733 9.99 19.43 51.66
N ALA A 734 11.29 19.22 51.44
CA ALA A 734 12.08 18.13 52.03
C ALA A 734 12.63 18.54 53.41
N THR A 735 11.74 18.92 54.32
CA THR A 735 12.13 19.44 55.64
C THR A 735 12.58 18.32 56.61
N VAL A 736 13.39 18.67 57.60
CA VAL A 736 13.92 17.79 58.65
C VAL A 736 12.82 16.92 59.29
N GLY A 737 11.63 17.50 59.49
CA GLY A 737 10.51 16.84 60.13
C GLY A 737 10.68 16.73 61.64
N ALA A 738 9.90 15.86 62.30
CA ALA A 738 9.78 15.87 63.76
C ALA A 738 11.09 15.56 64.54
N THR A 739 12.04 14.86 63.92
CA THR A 739 13.27 14.40 64.59
C THR A 739 14.50 15.09 64.01
N ALA A 740 14.97 16.15 64.68
CA ALA A 740 16.11 16.97 64.28
C ALA A 740 17.47 16.34 64.62
N THR A 741 17.70 15.09 64.21
CA THR A 741 19.02 14.42 64.31
C THR A 741 19.33 13.64 63.04
N VAL A 742 20.61 13.45 62.73
CA VAL A 742 21.08 12.67 61.58
C VAL A 742 20.55 11.24 61.66
N ALA A 743 20.64 10.61 62.83
CA ALA A 743 20.10 9.26 63.05
C ALA A 743 18.57 9.19 62.92
N GLY A 744 17.88 10.30 63.21
CA GLY A 744 16.44 10.47 62.98
C GLY A 744 16.06 10.79 61.53
N GLY A 745 17.02 10.85 60.62
CA GLY A 745 16.79 11.15 59.21
C GLY A 745 16.55 12.63 58.93
N ALA A 746 17.19 13.54 59.66
CA ALA A 746 17.11 14.98 59.42
C ALA A 746 17.58 15.39 58.01
N ILE A 747 18.50 14.62 57.41
CA ILE A 747 18.96 14.84 56.03
C ILE A 747 18.00 14.09 55.09
N LYS A 748 17.12 14.84 54.43
CA LYS A 748 16.17 14.29 53.46
C LYS A 748 16.74 14.21 52.05
N THR A 749 17.63 15.12 51.69
CA THR A 749 18.12 15.24 50.31
C THR A 749 19.60 14.94 50.24
N THR A 750 19.98 13.97 49.40
CA THR A 750 21.38 13.73 49.02
C THR A 750 21.54 13.87 47.52
N ILE A 751 22.42 14.76 47.07
CA ILE A 751 22.79 14.93 45.66
C ILE A 751 24.16 14.31 45.44
N THR A 752 24.29 13.44 44.44
CA THR A 752 25.47 12.59 44.25
C THR A 752 26.54 13.20 43.34
N ASP A 753 26.16 14.12 42.45
CA ASP A 753 26.96 14.55 41.31
C ASP A 753 26.74 16.02 40.93
N ILE A 754 26.44 16.90 41.89
CA ILE A 754 26.21 18.33 41.63
C ILE A 754 27.38 18.97 40.83
N GLU A 755 27.04 19.68 39.76
CA GLU A 755 28.00 20.35 38.87
C GLU A 755 27.75 21.87 38.78
N LYS A 756 28.64 22.55 38.06
CA LYS A 756 28.54 23.99 37.81
C LYS A 756 27.38 24.28 36.85
N GLY A 757 26.49 25.18 37.25
CA GLY A 757 25.32 25.58 36.46
C GLY A 757 24.02 25.03 37.03
N ASP A 758 24.09 23.94 37.81
CA ASP A 758 22.95 23.37 38.52
C ASP A 758 22.33 24.35 39.51
N LYS A 759 21.08 24.09 39.86
CA LYS A 759 20.27 24.90 40.76
C LYS A 759 19.66 24.05 41.85
N ILE A 760 19.75 24.55 43.08
CA ILE A 760 19.00 24.03 44.23
C ILE A 760 17.98 25.10 44.63
N THR A 761 16.70 24.81 44.46
CA THR A 761 15.61 25.76 44.76
C THR A 761 15.07 25.53 46.17
N PHE A 762 15.21 26.54 47.03
CA PHE A 762 14.72 26.55 48.41
C PHE A 762 13.34 27.22 48.52
N GLY A 763 12.75 27.24 49.72
CA GLY A 763 11.44 27.84 49.95
C GLY A 763 11.43 29.37 49.91
N ALA A 764 12.57 30.00 50.20
CA ALA A 764 12.76 31.44 50.17
C ALA A 764 14.20 31.79 49.81
N THR A 765 14.44 33.07 49.51
CA THR A 765 15.81 33.60 49.39
C THR A 765 16.42 33.82 50.78
N GLY A 766 17.74 33.71 50.89
CA GLY A 766 18.45 33.98 52.14
C GLY A 766 19.87 34.48 51.93
N THR A 767 20.52 34.90 53.01
CA THR A 767 21.97 35.18 52.98
C THR A 767 22.71 33.85 52.86
N PHE A 768 23.53 33.68 51.81
CA PHE A 768 24.29 32.46 51.57
C PHE A 768 25.72 32.58 52.11
N THR A 769 26.07 31.81 53.15
CA THR A 769 27.38 31.93 53.82
C THR A 769 27.97 30.59 54.25
N LYS A 770 29.32 30.52 54.30
CA LYS A 770 30.04 29.37 54.84
C LYS A 770 30.11 29.45 56.36
N THR A 771 29.74 28.38 57.05
CA THR A 771 29.85 28.27 58.51
C THR A 771 31.10 27.51 58.92
N ASP A 772 31.81 28.02 59.93
CA ASP A 772 32.92 27.31 60.58
C ASP A 772 32.38 26.30 61.60
N VAL A 773 32.57 25.02 61.31
CA VAL A 773 32.17 23.90 62.17
C VAL A 773 33.37 23.17 62.78
N SER A 774 34.55 23.80 62.83
CA SER A 774 35.79 23.19 63.32
C SER A 774 35.73 22.68 64.77
N THR A 775 34.79 23.20 65.57
CA THR A 775 34.55 22.76 66.95
C THR A 775 33.58 21.58 67.06
N ALA A 776 32.94 21.15 65.97
CA ALA A 776 32.00 20.04 65.98
C ALA A 776 32.72 18.68 66.09
N THR A 777 32.20 17.81 66.96
CA THR A 777 32.73 16.44 67.17
C THR A 777 31.97 15.36 66.40
N ASP A 778 30.76 15.68 65.94
CA ASP A 778 29.89 14.84 65.13
C ASP A 778 29.08 15.71 64.15
N LEU A 779 28.39 15.06 63.21
CA LEU A 779 27.61 15.76 62.18
C LEU A 779 26.39 16.48 62.78
N ASP A 780 25.76 15.94 63.82
CA ASP A 780 24.66 16.59 64.54
C ASP A 780 25.10 17.94 65.15
N SER A 781 26.28 17.98 65.79
CA SER A 781 26.85 19.20 66.33
C SER A 781 27.22 20.20 65.23
N ALA A 782 27.71 19.73 64.08
CA ALA A 782 28.01 20.59 62.93
C ALA A 782 26.74 21.21 62.34
N LEU A 783 25.67 20.43 62.18
CA LEU A 783 24.36 20.91 61.75
C LEU A 783 23.77 21.92 62.74
N GLY A 784 23.88 21.66 64.05
CA GLY A 784 23.43 22.58 65.09
C GLY A 784 24.18 23.92 65.10
N ILE A 785 25.49 23.92 64.79
CA ILE A 785 26.25 25.17 64.60
C ILE A 785 25.76 25.91 63.35
N ALA A 786 25.55 25.20 62.24
CA ALA A 786 25.09 25.77 60.97
C ALA A 786 23.68 26.38 61.04
N SER A 787 22.79 25.81 61.85
CA SER A 787 21.45 26.35 62.11
C SER A 787 21.38 27.30 63.32
N GLY A 788 22.48 27.55 64.02
CA GLY A 788 22.52 28.32 65.28
C GLY A 788 22.37 29.85 65.16
N VAL A 789 22.26 30.41 63.95
CA VAL A 789 22.24 31.86 63.72
C VAL A 789 20.81 32.41 63.73
N ALA A 790 20.36 32.96 64.87
CA ALA A 790 19.04 33.59 65.02
C ALA A 790 18.97 34.98 64.33
N SER A 791 18.76 35.04 63.01
CA SER A 791 18.30 36.24 62.30
C SER A 791 17.94 35.97 60.84
N GLY A 792 16.66 36.07 60.47
CA GLY A 792 16.19 35.94 59.08
C GLY A 792 16.41 34.54 58.47
N THR A 793 15.88 34.30 57.27
CA THR A 793 16.14 33.08 56.50
C THR A 793 17.63 33.05 56.09
N ASN A 794 18.42 32.26 56.81
CA ASN A 794 19.85 32.07 56.53
C ASN A 794 20.05 30.70 55.93
N ILE A 795 20.64 30.66 54.74
CA ILE A 795 21.03 29.42 54.07
C ILE A 795 22.54 29.31 54.23
N THR A 796 23.00 28.44 55.11
CA THR A 796 24.42 28.26 55.40
C THR A 796 24.96 26.99 54.75
N TRP A 797 26.27 26.93 54.53
CA TRP A 797 26.92 25.70 54.08
C TRP A 797 28.21 25.42 54.83
N PHE A 798 28.57 24.15 54.94
CA PHE A 798 29.82 23.71 55.58
C PHE A 798 30.30 22.39 54.98
N GLN A 799 31.53 22.00 55.32
CA GLN A 799 32.12 20.73 54.93
C GLN A 799 32.45 19.92 56.17
N TYR A 800 32.05 18.65 56.20
CA TYR A 800 32.30 17.75 57.32
C TYR A 800 32.46 16.31 56.81
N ALA A 801 33.44 15.58 57.34
CA ALA A 801 33.69 14.17 57.02
C ALA A 801 33.70 13.82 55.51
N GLY A 802 34.24 14.70 54.67
CA GLY A 802 34.38 14.48 53.22
C GLY A 802 33.13 14.76 52.37
N SER A 803 32.06 15.32 52.96
CA SER A 803 30.86 15.78 52.25
C SER A 803 30.60 17.27 52.50
N THR A 804 29.77 17.88 51.66
CA THR A 804 29.34 19.28 51.79
C THR A 804 27.86 19.31 52.16
N TYR A 805 27.47 20.21 53.04
CA TYR A 805 26.10 20.31 53.55
C TYR A 805 25.60 21.74 53.40
N ILE A 806 24.35 21.90 53.00
CA ILE A 806 23.62 23.17 52.98
C ILE A 806 22.46 23.05 53.96
N VAL A 807 22.30 24.05 54.82
CA VAL A 807 21.24 24.13 55.83
C VAL A 807 20.46 25.41 55.59
N ASP A 808 19.18 25.26 55.26
CA ASP A 808 18.21 26.36 55.19
C ASP A 808 17.45 26.42 56.52
N ASN A 809 17.79 27.41 57.35
CA ASN A 809 17.06 27.69 58.59
C ASN A 809 15.82 28.51 58.24
N ASN A 810 14.69 27.81 58.17
CA ASN A 810 13.46 28.34 57.59
C ASN A 810 12.52 28.95 58.65
N ASP A 811 12.71 28.65 59.94
CA ASP A 811 11.93 29.24 61.02
C ASP A 811 12.62 30.42 61.74
N ALA A 812 13.87 30.73 61.35
CA ALA A 812 14.71 31.78 61.92
C ALA A 812 14.97 31.62 63.44
N ALA A 813 14.80 30.41 63.98
CA ALA A 813 15.14 30.08 65.36
C ALA A 813 16.53 29.42 65.44
N ALA A 814 17.27 29.67 66.52
CA ALA A 814 18.59 29.07 66.68
C ALA A 814 18.49 27.56 66.96
N GLY A 815 19.23 26.76 66.21
CA GLY A 815 19.23 25.30 66.32
C GLY A 815 18.45 24.66 65.17
N LEU A 816 18.53 23.33 65.07
CA LEU A 816 17.88 22.58 63.99
C LEU A 816 16.43 22.27 64.35
N HIS A 817 15.49 22.66 63.48
CA HIS A 817 14.06 22.53 63.68
C HIS A 817 13.38 21.77 62.54
N ALA A 818 12.11 21.42 62.75
CA ALA A 818 11.37 20.53 61.85
C ALA A 818 11.09 21.12 60.46
N THR A 819 11.09 22.45 60.35
CA THR A 819 10.84 23.21 59.12
C THR A 819 12.10 23.47 58.31
N ASP A 820 13.27 23.22 58.88
CA ASP A 820 14.55 23.45 58.21
C ASP A 820 14.75 22.43 57.08
N VAL A 821 15.55 22.79 56.09
CA VAL A 821 15.92 21.88 55.00
C VAL A 821 17.42 21.64 55.03
N ILE A 822 17.82 20.37 54.97
CA ILE A 822 19.23 19.97 54.86
C ILE A 822 19.46 19.25 53.54
N VAL A 823 20.39 19.77 52.75
CA VAL A 823 20.88 19.13 51.52
C VAL A 823 22.31 18.67 51.74
N LYS A 824 22.56 17.36 51.53
CA LYS A 824 23.90 16.79 51.46
C LYS A 824 24.35 16.72 50.00
N LEU A 825 25.57 17.18 49.74
CA LEU A 825 26.27 17.00 48.48
C LEU A 825 27.42 16.01 48.71
N ASN A 826 27.54 15.01 47.85
CA ASN A 826 28.67 14.08 47.91
C ASN A 826 29.97 14.79 47.54
N GLY A 827 31.01 14.57 48.35
CA GLY A 827 32.33 15.18 48.14
C GLY A 827 32.47 16.60 48.70
N LEU A 828 33.66 17.16 48.50
CA LEU A 828 34.03 18.50 48.94
C LEU A 828 33.79 19.50 47.81
N VAL A 829 32.58 20.04 47.76
CA VAL A 829 32.15 21.05 46.79
C VAL A 829 32.37 22.43 47.41
N ASP A 830 33.05 23.33 46.72
CA ASP A 830 33.24 24.72 47.16
C ASP A 830 32.11 25.59 46.61
N LEU A 831 31.26 26.10 47.50
CA LEU A 831 30.09 26.91 47.14
C LEU A 831 30.36 28.41 47.31
N SER A 832 31.60 28.84 47.54
CA SER A 832 31.93 30.24 47.87
C SER A 832 31.53 31.25 46.79
N ASN A 833 31.40 30.83 45.53
CA ASN A 833 31.00 31.68 44.41
C ASN A 833 29.54 31.47 43.97
N SER A 834 28.84 30.50 44.55
CA SER A 834 27.42 30.21 44.24
C SER A 834 26.52 31.31 44.78
N SER A 835 25.41 31.60 44.10
CA SER A 835 24.52 32.70 44.51
C SER A 835 23.05 32.50 44.10
N PHE A 836 22.15 33.22 44.78
CA PHE A 836 20.69 33.14 44.58
C PHE A 836 20.14 33.97 43.40
N GLY A 837 20.93 34.83 42.76
CA GLY A 837 20.50 35.61 41.59
C GLY A 837 19.24 36.49 41.74
N GLY A 838 18.64 36.61 42.93
CA GLY A 838 17.37 37.30 43.18
C GLY A 838 16.12 36.41 43.18
N THR A 839 16.25 35.09 42.95
CA THR A 839 15.20 34.08 43.13
C THR A 839 15.57 33.12 44.27
N ALA A 840 14.72 32.13 44.57
CA ALA A 840 15.04 31.09 45.56
C ALA A 840 16.00 29.99 45.02
N ASP A 841 16.59 30.20 43.83
CA ASP A 841 17.45 29.23 43.15
C ASP A 841 18.92 29.51 43.47
N LEU A 842 19.54 28.66 44.29
CA LEU A 842 20.99 28.68 44.47
C LEU A 842 21.65 28.11 43.21
N THR A 843 22.25 28.95 42.38
CA THR A 843 23.02 28.51 41.20
C THR A 843 24.45 28.18 41.58
N ILE A 844 24.90 26.96 41.26
CA ILE A 844 26.25 26.46 41.53
C ILE A 844 27.26 27.08 40.54
N ALA A 845 28.35 27.66 41.04
CA ALA A 845 29.26 28.52 40.26
C ALA A 845 30.63 27.94 39.93
#